data_AF-A0A930IZ74-F1
#
_entry.id   AF-A0A930IZ74-F1
#
_cell.length_a   1.000
_cell.length_b   1.000
_cell.length_c   1.000
_cell.angle_alpha   90.00
_cell.angle_beta   90.00
_cell.angle_gamma   90.00
#
_symmetry.space_group_name_H-M   'P 1'
#
loop_
_entity.id
_entity.type
_entity.pdbx_description
1 polymer ?
#
loop_
_entity_poly.entity_id
_entity_poly.type
_entity_poly.pdbx_seq_one_letter_code
_entity_poly.pdbx_strand_id
1 'polypeptide(L)'
;MVKTADISKTRYEELRKNPVFFLKFFENIHYDNNGKEIDYSRWNSLDRELNISFEAGVFANRELGYALCVLEGEKEKIDEKGNLSSDTITIKFHCADPNSVNDWINIIDCFAIRSQNREDKYAFMELLWALDKLFWKKETLISAWAQYPEATVQFFVKEFTKFGRVLSYYKQVELKSVIYHYNGRYDIYLPDVVKLAYKCILYRPSQIPPQRKAKIELLNLFSIVDEIFNESNQLVIVEEDIASNSIIQFHSWIHGHHSLDNYNLILNIFPLLSEEIRLQIVKRYFHDIRNKHTSFDVDLIKGLKDNKFEDYIRYRYCVENPTEPVVLTVPLLCDTLITLHNSKGNSFQTFDGILDCAMTRCDTAHPAIDFGLQRFIPTCNRGAVYNINNFKGFVDYAIVRKLNESLMTDEHLKHALVYLMDKYARRQSYPVCCYGEGTKIPDAIFMNCAKRREYKITENGQERLKYYSLRCFRYQQYDDRWDIEDENLKHIQGFMNESEMPHSMTYKISLEMLSTDKLKTYILSLPDKFTVLQDNEFLVHSYNRRDLDKNFDLYLIQEFSDALKMRISPQKGVIVGLQFDVFGFWKVIRQSLPIKVLDDQQGDEYKAALTKYKEQEAEEVRNRCLASLRRELKTEITNDAFFELKYDRTLLSDTIKRFYFKGTIEENDELHQRQFLTQSNLTSNFAKYCAPQLSVATNPAINLPYFWCRGKECFHNNLGTQTLEEENNWQNYTLFHLSEIMGFPKLHKTVAGYEPDPSVWQFIAITNKVMQKFRRLKCRVCGHMMFTERTSGFNRYNYYECINPTCSEVRIPVYLNFCFKCKKGLIDSRDTKQCPNGWYICPTCLACCDNEQYERQAQRYILTKRPVPSRIQNKRGYGHNDKGEYFCPKCGNPIQIIDDGHGNTFRGCPECNLNFDAKPDGFYN
;
A
#
# COMPACT_ATOMS: atom_id res chain seq x y z
N MET A 1 30.67 -9.07 -23.27
CA MET A 1 29.47 -9.36 -24.11
C MET A 1 28.66 -8.08 -24.19
N VAL A 2 28.47 -7.53 -25.39
CA VAL A 2 27.78 -6.24 -25.58
C VAL A 2 26.26 -6.46 -25.57
N LYS A 3 25.52 -5.55 -24.94
CA LYS A 3 24.06 -5.50 -24.89
C LYS A 3 23.58 -4.13 -25.36
N THR A 4 22.30 -4.06 -25.72
CA THR A 4 21.64 -2.83 -26.14
C THR A 4 20.37 -2.60 -25.35
N ALA A 5 20.04 -1.34 -25.07
CA ALA A 5 18.79 -0.95 -24.43
C ALA A 5 18.31 0.40 -24.95
N ASP A 6 17.00 0.64 -24.91
CA ASP A 6 16.40 1.91 -25.31
C ASP A 6 16.17 2.79 -24.08
N ILE A 7 16.70 4.02 -24.12
CA ILE A 7 16.53 5.02 -23.05
C ILE A 7 16.13 6.38 -23.62
N SER A 8 15.67 7.31 -22.78
CA SER A 8 15.36 8.68 -23.24
C SER A 8 16.62 9.45 -23.61
N LYS A 9 16.53 10.33 -24.62
CA LYS A 9 17.64 11.17 -25.09
C LYS A 9 18.21 12.06 -23.97
N THR A 10 17.34 12.61 -23.11
CA THR A 10 17.76 13.43 -21.97
C THR A 10 18.60 12.66 -20.97
N ARG A 11 18.23 11.40 -20.66
CA ARG A 11 19.01 10.56 -19.74
C ARG A 11 20.31 10.08 -20.38
N TYR A 12 20.31 9.88 -21.69
CA TYR A 12 21.53 9.54 -22.43
C TYR A 12 22.61 10.61 -22.33
N GLU A 13 22.26 11.89 -22.54
CA GLU A 13 23.24 13.00 -22.43
C GLU A 13 23.90 13.07 -21.05
N GLU A 14 23.18 12.67 -20.00
CA GLU A 14 23.73 12.60 -18.63
C GLU A 14 24.59 11.35 -18.43
N LEU A 15 24.15 10.18 -18.92
CA LEU A 15 24.95 8.96 -18.89
C LEU A 15 26.23 9.10 -19.72
N ARG A 16 26.24 9.94 -20.76
CA ARG A 16 27.45 10.23 -21.55
C ARG A 16 28.51 10.99 -20.73
N LYS A 17 28.09 11.81 -19.76
CA LYS A 17 29.00 12.52 -18.85
C LYS A 17 29.57 11.61 -17.77
N ASN A 18 28.86 10.53 -17.44
CA ASN A 18 29.29 9.50 -16.49
C ASN A 18 28.92 8.11 -17.02
N PRO A 19 29.79 7.47 -17.83
CA PRO A 19 29.46 6.32 -18.67
C PRO A 19 29.37 4.99 -17.91
N VAL A 20 29.07 5.02 -16.61
CA VAL A 20 29.05 3.85 -15.73
C VAL A 20 27.74 3.77 -14.97
N PHE A 21 27.14 2.58 -14.89
CA PHE A 21 25.90 2.34 -14.14
C PHE A 21 25.77 0.90 -13.67
N PHE A 22 24.90 0.63 -12.69
CA PHE A 22 24.65 -0.71 -12.16
C PHE A 22 23.39 -1.36 -12.74
N LEU A 23 23.45 -2.70 -12.89
CA LEU A 23 22.30 -3.58 -13.04
C LEU A 23 22.24 -4.56 -11.87
N LYS A 24 21.04 -4.83 -11.35
CA LYS A 24 20.79 -5.82 -10.29
C LYS A 24 20.22 -7.11 -10.87
N PHE A 25 20.71 -8.24 -10.36
CA PHE A 25 20.23 -9.57 -10.69
C PHE A 25 18.95 -9.89 -9.91
N PHE A 26 17.95 -10.44 -10.60
CA PHE A 26 16.72 -10.95 -10.02
C PHE A 26 16.58 -12.40 -10.43
N GLU A 27 16.73 -13.30 -9.46
CA GLU A 27 16.55 -14.74 -9.65
C GLU A 27 15.07 -15.06 -9.81
N ASN A 28 14.74 -15.83 -10.85
CA ASN A 28 13.40 -16.36 -11.07
C ASN A 28 13.48 -17.73 -11.72
N ILE A 29 13.61 -18.76 -10.88
CA ILE A 29 13.75 -20.15 -11.30
C ILE A 29 12.45 -20.89 -11.01
N HIS A 30 11.90 -21.54 -12.04
CA HIS A 30 10.71 -22.39 -11.93
C HIS A 30 11.04 -23.82 -12.34
N TYR A 31 10.29 -24.79 -11.82
CA TYR A 31 10.37 -26.17 -12.25
C TYR A 31 9.11 -26.50 -13.05
N ASP A 32 9.27 -27.08 -14.24
CA ASP A 32 8.13 -27.59 -15.00
C ASP A 32 7.54 -28.86 -14.36
N ASN A 33 6.43 -29.35 -14.91
CA ASN A 33 5.75 -30.55 -14.42
C ASN A 33 6.60 -31.84 -14.52
N ASN A 34 7.73 -31.80 -15.24
CA ASN A 34 8.69 -32.91 -15.36
C ASN A 34 9.91 -32.70 -14.44
N GLY A 35 9.92 -31.67 -13.60
CA GLY A 35 11.04 -31.32 -12.72
C GLY A 35 12.21 -30.66 -13.45
N LYS A 36 12.04 -30.20 -14.70
CA LYS A 36 13.07 -29.47 -15.43
C LYS A 36 13.08 -28.01 -15.00
N GLU A 37 14.26 -27.52 -14.67
CA GLU A 37 14.49 -26.13 -14.31
C GLU A 37 14.34 -25.20 -15.52
N ILE A 38 13.53 -24.15 -15.37
CA ILE A 38 13.35 -23.06 -16.31
C ILE A 38 13.77 -21.76 -15.62
N ASP A 39 14.81 -21.13 -16.17
CA ASP A 39 15.40 -19.91 -15.65
C ASP A 39 14.85 -18.68 -16.39
N TYR A 40 13.99 -17.92 -15.71
CA TYR A 40 13.47 -16.62 -16.14
C TYR A 40 14.16 -15.45 -15.41
N SER A 41 15.36 -15.66 -14.88
CA SER A 41 16.10 -14.62 -14.15
C SER A 41 16.46 -13.46 -15.07
N ARG A 42 16.56 -12.25 -14.51
CA ARG A 42 16.76 -11.01 -15.28
C ARG A 42 17.79 -10.08 -14.65
N TRP A 43 18.43 -9.28 -15.48
CA TRP A 43 19.15 -8.07 -15.05
C TRP A 43 18.24 -6.87 -15.22
N ASN A 44 18.07 -6.08 -14.16
CA ASN A 44 17.25 -4.86 -14.19
C ASN A 44 18.04 -3.65 -13.66
N SER A 45 17.83 -2.48 -14.25
CA SER A 45 18.28 -1.22 -13.66
C SER A 45 17.42 -0.85 -12.46
N LEU A 46 18.06 -0.43 -11.36
CA LEU A 46 17.36 0.14 -10.20
C LEU A 46 16.92 1.59 -10.43
N ASP A 47 17.56 2.29 -11.37
CA ASP A 47 17.06 3.58 -11.85
C ASP A 47 15.90 3.36 -12.82
N ARG A 48 14.68 3.57 -12.32
CA ARG A 48 13.43 3.42 -13.10
C ARG A 48 13.40 4.29 -14.35
N GLU A 49 14.17 5.37 -14.40
CA GLU A 49 14.25 6.25 -15.58
C GLU A 49 15.14 5.69 -16.69
N LEU A 50 16.07 4.77 -16.37
CA LEU A 50 16.84 4.02 -17.38
C LEU A 50 16.00 2.88 -17.97
N ASN A 51 15.11 2.27 -17.19
CA ASN A 51 14.18 1.23 -17.64
C ASN A 51 14.83 0.06 -18.42
N ILE A 52 16.07 -0.29 -18.05
CA ILE A 52 16.82 -1.40 -18.66
C ILE A 52 16.40 -2.70 -18.00
N SER A 53 15.94 -3.68 -18.77
CA SER A 53 15.64 -5.03 -18.29
C SER A 53 15.80 -6.07 -19.39
N PHE A 54 16.54 -7.16 -19.11
CA PHE A 54 16.72 -8.26 -20.06
C PHE A 54 17.01 -9.60 -19.34
N GLU A 55 16.82 -10.72 -20.04
CA GLU A 55 17.12 -12.07 -19.53
C GLU A 55 18.58 -12.22 -19.12
N ALA A 56 18.82 -12.86 -17.97
CA ALA A 56 20.12 -12.84 -17.32
C ALA A 56 21.24 -13.49 -18.17
N GLY A 57 20.96 -14.66 -18.74
CA GLY A 57 21.92 -15.42 -19.56
C GLY A 57 23.30 -15.53 -18.92
N VAL A 58 24.36 -15.43 -19.73
CA VAL A 58 25.78 -15.41 -19.33
C VAL A 58 26.39 -14.00 -19.31
N PHE A 59 25.57 -12.96 -19.12
CA PHE A 59 26.02 -11.57 -19.26
C PHE A 59 27.05 -11.15 -18.20
N ALA A 60 26.82 -11.48 -16.93
CA ALA A 60 27.68 -11.17 -15.79
C ALA A 60 27.60 -12.27 -14.72
N ASN A 61 28.51 -12.27 -13.75
CA ASN A 61 28.49 -13.25 -12.66
C ASN A 61 27.27 -13.02 -11.74
N ARG A 62 26.35 -13.99 -11.74
CA ARG A 62 25.11 -13.96 -10.97
C ARG A 62 25.34 -14.02 -9.46
N GLU A 63 26.43 -14.66 -9.01
CA GLU A 63 26.79 -14.78 -7.59
C GLU A 63 27.11 -13.43 -6.96
N LEU A 64 27.51 -12.43 -7.76
CA LEU A 64 27.80 -11.08 -7.28
C LEU A 64 26.52 -10.27 -7.02
N GLY A 65 25.35 -10.71 -7.52
CA GLY A 65 24.07 -10.01 -7.43
C GLY A 65 23.97 -8.72 -8.26
N TYR A 66 25.10 -8.14 -8.67
CA TYR A 66 25.19 -6.87 -9.39
C TYR A 66 26.19 -6.95 -10.54
N ALA A 67 25.95 -6.15 -11.58
CA ALA A 67 26.85 -5.94 -12.69
C ALA A 67 27.10 -4.44 -12.89
N LEU A 68 28.37 -4.03 -12.81
CA LEU A 68 28.80 -2.70 -13.22
C LEU A 68 28.94 -2.66 -14.74
N CYS A 69 28.25 -1.74 -15.38
CA CYS A 69 28.18 -1.63 -16.84
C CYS A 69 28.87 -0.34 -17.31
N VAL A 70 29.53 -0.43 -18.47
CA VAL A 70 30.21 0.69 -19.14
C VAL A 70 29.53 0.97 -20.47
N LEU A 71 29.24 2.23 -20.76
CA LEU A 71 28.64 2.69 -22.02
C LEU A 71 29.69 2.67 -23.15
N GLU A 72 29.36 2.03 -24.27
CA GLU A 72 30.23 1.97 -25.46
C GLU A 72 29.82 2.99 -26.55
N GLY A 73 28.53 3.31 -26.66
CA GLY A 73 28.03 4.24 -27.67
C GLY A 73 26.52 4.19 -27.88
N GLU A 74 26.07 4.88 -28.93
CA GLU A 74 24.66 5.13 -29.19
C GLU A 74 24.27 4.81 -30.65
N LYS A 75 22.97 4.62 -30.87
CA LYS A 75 22.36 4.61 -32.19
C LYS A 75 20.98 5.25 -32.10
N GLU A 76 20.66 6.15 -33.03
CA GLU A 76 19.31 6.71 -33.13
C GLU A 76 18.28 5.60 -33.39
N LYS A 77 17.15 5.66 -32.67
CA LYS A 77 16.08 4.67 -32.82
C LYS A 77 15.23 5.02 -34.03
N ILE A 78 15.08 4.06 -34.94
CA ILE A 78 14.21 4.16 -36.11
C ILE A 78 12.94 3.33 -35.81
N ASP A 79 11.77 3.93 -36.01
CA ASP A 79 10.48 3.24 -35.84
C ASP A 79 10.22 2.19 -36.94
N GLU A 80 9.17 1.38 -36.79
CA GLU A 80 8.79 0.35 -37.78
C GLU A 80 8.45 0.93 -39.17
N LYS A 81 8.29 2.25 -39.28
CA LYS A 81 7.97 2.98 -40.51
C LYS A 81 9.18 3.73 -41.10
N GLY A 82 10.36 3.59 -40.51
CA GLY A 82 11.59 4.24 -40.98
C GLY A 82 11.81 5.68 -40.49
N ASN A 83 10.99 6.19 -39.56
CA ASN A 83 11.16 7.54 -39.01
C ASN A 83 12.02 7.53 -37.74
N LEU A 84 12.78 8.60 -37.54
CA LEU A 84 13.54 8.82 -36.32
C LEU A 84 12.60 9.05 -35.13
N SER A 85 12.78 8.29 -34.05
CA SER A 85 12.11 8.56 -32.78
C SER A 85 12.70 9.83 -32.16
N SER A 86 11.87 10.84 -31.90
CA SER A 86 12.34 12.14 -31.41
C SER A 86 12.97 12.08 -30.01
N ASP A 87 12.52 11.14 -29.16
CA ASP A 87 12.77 11.19 -27.71
C ASP A 87 13.54 9.98 -27.16
N THR A 88 13.81 8.95 -27.98
CA THR A 88 14.40 7.68 -27.54
C THR A 88 15.68 7.35 -28.33
N ILE A 89 16.70 6.85 -27.63
CA ILE A 89 17.98 6.42 -28.21
C ILE A 89 18.33 5.01 -27.75
N THR A 90 18.92 4.21 -28.65
CA THR A 90 19.40 2.87 -28.32
C THR A 90 20.87 2.96 -27.90
N ILE A 91 21.16 2.65 -26.65
CA ILE A 91 22.52 2.60 -26.11
C ILE A 91 23.14 1.21 -26.30
N LYS A 92 24.46 1.17 -26.41
CA LYS A 92 25.29 -0.04 -26.36
C LYS A 92 26.16 -0.01 -25.11
N PHE A 93 26.22 -1.12 -24.39
CA PHE A 93 27.01 -1.23 -23.15
C PHE A 93 27.48 -2.66 -22.93
N HIS A 94 28.51 -2.82 -22.12
CA HIS A 94 29.04 -4.11 -21.67
C HIS A 94 29.23 -4.13 -20.15
N CYS A 95 29.34 -5.33 -19.58
CA CYS A 95 29.79 -5.48 -18.19
C CYS A 95 31.28 -5.11 -18.10
N ALA A 96 31.65 -4.30 -17.10
CA ALA A 96 33.01 -3.81 -16.89
C ALA A 96 34.02 -4.96 -16.90
N ASP A 97 35.03 -4.87 -17.77
CA ASP A 97 36.11 -5.84 -17.88
C ASP A 97 37.25 -5.44 -16.92
N PRO A 98 37.58 -6.26 -15.90
CA PRO A 98 38.64 -5.92 -14.97
C PRO A 98 40.04 -5.83 -15.60
N ASN A 99 40.24 -6.36 -16.80
CA ASN A 99 41.51 -6.25 -17.52
C ASN A 99 41.56 -5.05 -18.48
N SER A 100 40.44 -4.37 -18.73
CA SER A 100 40.36 -3.21 -19.62
C SER A 100 40.84 -1.95 -18.90
N VAL A 101 41.93 -1.35 -19.38
CA VAL A 101 42.45 -0.07 -18.88
C VAL A 101 41.40 1.04 -19.08
N ASN A 102 40.68 1.02 -20.20
CA ASN A 102 39.66 2.02 -20.53
C ASN A 102 38.45 1.96 -19.57
N ASP A 103 38.03 0.75 -19.18
CA ASP A 103 36.92 0.57 -18.25
C ASP A 103 37.31 1.09 -16.86
N TRP A 104 38.55 0.83 -16.41
CA TRP A 104 39.07 1.41 -15.18
C TRP A 104 39.17 2.93 -15.21
N ILE A 105 39.54 3.52 -16.35
CA ILE A 105 39.53 4.98 -16.53
C ILE A 105 38.11 5.51 -16.35
N ASN A 106 37.10 4.94 -17.02
CA ASN A 106 35.70 5.36 -16.85
C ASN A 106 35.20 5.26 -15.40
N ILE A 107 35.57 4.19 -14.69
CA ILE A 107 35.21 4.00 -13.27
C ILE A 107 35.90 5.04 -12.38
N ILE A 108 37.18 5.33 -12.62
CA ILE A 108 37.96 6.32 -11.86
C ILE A 108 37.47 7.74 -12.15
N ASP A 109 37.14 8.05 -13.40
CA ASP A 109 36.57 9.35 -13.80
C ASP A 109 35.23 9.59 -13.11
N CYS A 110 34.37 8.57 -13.03
CA CYS A 110 33.13 8.64 -12.25
C CYS A 110 33.40 9.07 -10.80
N PHE A 111 34.36 8.40 -10.13
CA PHE A 111 34.77 8.77 -8.77
C PHE A 111 35.33 10.18 -8.68
N ALA A 112 36.22 10.56 -9.60
CA ALA A 112 36.88 11.87 -9.60
C ALA A 112 35.88 13.02 -9.80
N ILE A 113 34.94 12.86 -10.74
CA ILE A 113 33.89 13.84 -11.03
C ILE A 113 32.95 13.98 -9.82
N ARG A 114 32.45 12.86 -9.29
CA ARG A 114 31.55 12.88 -8.13
C ARG A 114 32.21 13.50 -6.89
N SER A 115 33.50 13.24 -6.69
CA SER A 115 34.28 13.78 -5.57
C SER A 115 34.44 15.30 -5.59
N GLN A 116 34.15 15.98 -6.71
CA GLN A 116 34.10 17.44 -6.76
C GLN A 116 32.94 18.01 -5.93
N ASN A 117 31.85 17.24 -5.77
CA ASN A 117 30.74 17.61 -4.91
C ASN A 117 31.00 17.16 -3.46
N ARG A 118 31.35 18.10 -2.58
CA ARG A 118 31.62 17.80 -1.15
C ARG A 118 30.41 17.26 -0.38
N GLU A 119 29.21 17.46 -0.89
CA GLU A 119 27.97 16.90 -0.32
C GLU A 119 27.75 15.44 -0.73
N ASP A 120 28.40 14.95 -1.80
CA ASP A 120 28.29 13.55 -2.20
C ASP A 120 29.16 12.65 -1.30
N LYS A 121 28.53 12.03 -0.31
CA LYS A 121 29.19 11.07 0.59
C LYS A 121 29.35 9.67 0.00
N TYR A 122 28.86 9.44 -1.23
CA TYR A 122 28.86 8.14 -1.91
C TYR A 122 29.66 8.16 -3.22
N ALA A 123 30.48 9.21 -3.44
CA ALA A 123 31.26 9.40 -4.66
C ALA A 123 32.10 8.19 -5.09
N PHE A 124 32.49 7.32 -4.15
CA PHE A 124 33.32 6.14 -4.36
C PHE A 124 32.54 4.86 -4.67
N MET A 125 31.22 4.90 -4.85
CA MET A 125 30.39 3.69 -4.93
C MET A 125 30.80 2.72 -6.03
N GLU A 126 30.89 3.19 -7.27
CA GLU A 126 31.26 2.39 -8.44
C GLU A 126 32.68 1.83 -8.29
N LEU A 127 33.61 2.70 -7.86
CA LEU A 127 35.01 2.35 -7.67
C LEU A 127 35.21 1.31 -6.58
N LEU A 128 34.64 1.51 -5.39
CA LEU A 128 34.83 0.61 -4.26
C LEU A 128 34.20 -0.75 -4.53
N TRP A 129 33.02 -0.79 -5.15
CA TRP A 129 32.40 -2.04 -5.57
C TRP A 129 33.28 -2.78 -6.59
N ALA A 130 33.80 -2.08 -7.61
CA ALA A 130 34.70 -2.66 -8.60
C ALA A 130 35.98 -3.22 -7.96
N LEU A 131 36.59 -2.46 -7.03
CA LEU A 131 37.77 -2.90 -6.29
C LEU A 131 37.49 -4.15 -5.45
N ASP A 132 36.32 -4.26 -4.80
CA ASP A 132 35.95 -5.40 -3.95
C ASP A 132 35.47 -6.63 -4.72
N LYS A 133 34.69 -6.47 -5.80
CA LYS A 133 34.05 -7.60 -6.50
C LYS A 133 34.81 -8.08 -7.73
N LEU A 134 35.47 -7.20 -8.47
CA LEU A 134 36.16 -7.59 -9.70
C LEU A 134 37.56 -8.12 -9.41
N PHE A 135 38.04 -9.04 -10.26
CA PHE A 135 39.40 -9.59 -10.16
C PHE A 135 40.35 -8.80 -11.07
N TRP A 136 41.08 -7.85 -10.51
CA TRP A 136 41.98 -6.95 -11.23
C TRP A 136 43.45 -7.19 -10.87
N LYS A 137 44.36 -6.77 -11.76
CA LYS A 137 45.80 -6.86 -11.59
C LYS A 137 46.41 -5.47 -11.40
N LYS A 138 47.52 -5.37 -10.65
CA LYS A 138 48.21 -4.09 -10.43
C LYS A 138 48.62 -3.40 -11.74
N GLU A 139 49.01 -4.15 -12.77
CA GLU A 139 49.46 -3.58 -14.05
C GLU A 139 48.35 -2.78 -14.75
N THR A 140 47.10 -3.25 -14.65
CA THR A 140 45.94 -2.56 -15.23
C THR A 140 45.68 -1.22 -14.53
N LEU A 141 45.71 -1.19 -13.20
CA LEU A 141 45.52 0.04 -12.43
C LEU A 141 46.67 1.04 -12.63
N ILE A 142 47.93 0.56 -12.65
CA ILE A 142 49.09 1.41 -12.96
C ILE A 142 48.93 2.03 -14.36
N SER A 143 48.54 1.24 -15.36
CA SER A 143 48.33 1.73 -16.72
C SER A 143 47.19 2.76 -16.81
N ALA A 144 46.12 2.57 -16.04
CA ALA A 144 45.02 3.53 -15.95
C ALA A 144 45.46 4.82 -15.28
N TRP A 145 46.17 4.74 -14.13
CA TRP A 145 46.64 5.91 -13.39
C TRP A 145 47.66 6.74 -14.16
N ALA A 146 48.46 6.11 -15.03
CA ALA A 146 49.42 6.80 -15.89
C ALA A 146 48.77 7.80 -16.87
N GLN A 147 47.45 7.71 -17.11
CA GLN A 147 46.73 8.66 -17.96
C GLN A 147 46.36 9.98 -17.25
N TYR A 148 46.61 10.09 -15.94
CA TYR A 148 46.20 11.24 -15.15
C TYR A 148 47.38 12.16 -14.77
N PRO A 149 47.14 13.46 -14.60
CA PRO A 149 48.14 14.39 -14.07
C PRO A 149 48.62 13.97 -12.68
N GLU A 150 49.88 14.28 -12.35
CA GLU A 150 50.52 13.92 -11.08
C GLU A 150 49.69 14.34 -9.85
N ALA A 151 49.11 15.54 -9.85
CA ALA A 151 48.26 16.02 -8.75
C ALA A 151 47.03 15.13 -8.51
N THR A 152 46.41 14.62 -9.58
CA THR A 152 45.26 13.70 -9.51
C THR A 152 45.70 12.33 -9.02
N VAL A 153 46.87 11.85 -9.46
CA VAL A 153 47.45 10.59 -8.97
C VAL A 153 47.74 10.66 -7.46
N GLN A 154 48.24 11.78 -6.95
CA GLN A 154 48.44 11.97 -5.50
C GLN A 154 47.12 11.97 -4.72
N PHE A 155 46.05 12.53 -5.31
CA PHE A 155 44.70 12.38 -4.76
C PHE A 155 44.26 10.91 -4.71
N PHE A 156 44.48 10.13 -5.77
CA PHE A 156 44.17 8.71 -5.79
C PHE A 156 44.97 7.90 -4.76
N VAL A 157 46.28 8.16 -4.61
CA VAL A 157 47.11 7.53 -3.57
C VAL A 157 46.47 7.75 -2.19
N LYS A 158 46.03 8.98 -1.89
CA LYS A 158 45.39 9.29 -0.61
C LYS A 158 44.06 8.57 -0.41
N GLU A 159 43.18 8.54 -1.41
CA GLU A 159 41.83 7.98 -1.26
C GLU A 159 41.81 6.45 -1.33
N PHE A 160 42.57 5.83 -2.25
CA PHE A 160 42.63 4.37 -2.38
C PHE A 160 43.21 3.70 -1.14
N THR A 161 44.12 4.35 -0.38
CA THR A 161 44.59 3.80 0.90
C THR A 161 43.46 3.63 1.92
N LYS A 162 42.39 4.42 1.84
CA LYS A 162 41.21 4.28 2.72
C LYS A 162 40.37 3.09 2.28
N PHE A 163 40.09 3.00 0.98
CA PHE A 163 39.32 1.89 0.38
C PHE A 163 40.01 0.54 0.57
N GLY A 164 41.34 0.52 0.46
CA GLY A 164 42.15 -0.67 0.70
C GLY A 164 41.85 -1.34 2.04
N ARG A 165 41.51 -0.58 3.08
CA ARG A 165 41.27 -1.12 4.43
C ARG A 165 40.09 -2.07 4.53
N VAL A 166 39.15 -2.03 3.59
CA VAL A 166 37.99 -2.93 3.58
C VAL A 166 38.16 -4.10 2.62
N LEU A 167 39.16 -4.07 1.72
CA LEU A 167 39.38 -5.12 0.73
C LEU A 167 39.99 -6.39 1.35
N SER A 168 39.89 -7.51 0.62
CA SER A 168 40.56 -8.75 1.00
C SER A 168 42.07 -8.62 1.02
N TYR A 169 42.74 -9.46 1.81
CA TYR A 169 44.19 -9.40 2.01
C TYR A 169 44.97 -9.38 0.69
N TYR A 170 44.65 -10.27 -0.25
CA TYR A 170 45.35 -10.33 -1.54
C TYR A 170 45.15 -9.07 -2.37
N LYS A 171 43.96 -8.46 -2.35
CA LYS A 171 43.69 -7.19 -3.03
C LYS A 171 44.45 -6.03 -2.39
N GLN A 172 44.62 -6.04 -1.06
CA GLN A 172 45.46 -5.07 -0.37
C GLN A 172 46.94 -5.20 -0.75
N VAL A 173 47.45 -6.41 -0.98
CA VAL A 173 48.83 -6.64 -1.46
C VAL A 173 49.04 -6.06 -2.86
N GLU A 174 48.11 -6.32 -3.78
CA GLU A 174 48.15 -5.74 -5.13
C GLU A 174 48.07 -4.21 -5.07
N LEU A 175 47.14 -3.67 -4.28
CA LEU A 175 46.98 -2.22 -4.11
C LEU A 175 48.23 -1.57 -3.49
N LYS A 176 48.87 -2.24 -2.52
CA LYS A 176 50.15 -1.78 -1.94
C LYS A 176 51.23 -1.62 -3.01
N SER A 177 51.28 -2.53 -3.97
CA SER A 177 52.21 -2.47 -5.09
C SER A 177 51.93 -1.28 -6.01
N VAL A 178 50.64 -1.01 -6.31
CA VAL A 178 50.21 0.18 -7.09
C VAL A 178 50.59 1.47 -6.37
N ILE A 179 50.29 1.57 -5.07
CA ILE A 179 50.58 2.77 -4.28
C ILE A 179 52.08 3.02 -4.17
N TYR A 180 52.88 1.97 -3.98
CA TYR A 180 54.34 2.06 -3.91
C TYR A 180 54.94 2.55 -5.24
N HIS A 181 54.39 2.12 -6.38
CA HIS A 181 54.83 2.58 -7.71
C HIS A 181 54.74 4.11 -7.86
N TYR A 182 53.77 4.75 -7.20
CA TYR A 182 53.57 6.20 -7.20
C TYR A 182 54.10 6.90 -5.93
N ASN A 183 55.12 6.32 -5.29
CA ASN A 183 55.80 6.85 -4.11
C ASN A 183 54.89 7.05 -2.87
N GLY A 184 53.74 6.36 -2.81
CA GLY A 184 52.86 6.35 -1.65
C GLY A 184 53.26 5.32 -0.60
N ARG A 185 52.74 5.48 0.62
CA ARG A 185 52.87 4.49 1.71
C ARG A 185 51.52 3.89 2.05
N TYR A 186 51.46 2.56 2.08
CA TYR A 186 50.25 1.82 2.44
C TYR A 186 50.59 0.57 3.23
N ASP A 187 49.97 0.44 4.40
CA ASP A 187 50.07 -0.73 5.26
C ASP A 187 48.79 -1.53 5.18
N ILE A 188 48.95 -2.85 5.04
CA ILE A 188 47.83 -3.78 4.95
C ILE A 188 47.07 -3.74 6.27
N TYR A 189 45.77 -3.47 6.17
CA TYR A 189 44.87 -3.37 7.30
C TYR A 189 44.11 -4.68 7.48
N LEU A 190 44.56 -5.46 8.45
CA LEU A 190 43.83 -6.61 8.99
C LEU A 190 44.11 -6.67 10.49
N PRO A 191 43.30 -5.99 11.33
CA PRO A 191 43.56 -5.87 12.76
C PRO A 191 43.62 -7.23 13.46
N ASP A 192 44.57 -7.41 14.38
CA ASP A 192 44.74 -8.70 15.07
C ASP A 192 43.53 -9.09 15.91
N VAL A 193 42.81 -8.11 16.47
CA VAL A 193 41.53 -8.35 17.16
C VAL A 193 40.50 -9.05 16.26
N VAL A 194 40.45 -8.71 14.97
CA VAL A 194 39.55 -9.35 13.99
C VAL A 194 40.07 -10.74 13.62
N LYS A 195 41.37 -10.88 13.37
CA LYS A 195 41.99 -12.18 13.04
C LYS A 195 41.77 -13.21 14.15
N LEU A 196 41.99 -12.80 15.40
CA LEU A 196 41.83 -13.66 16.57
C LEU A 196 40.36 -14.07 16.74
N ALA A 197 39.41 -13.14 16.61
CA ALA A 197 37.98 -13.44 16.68
C ALA A 197 37.54 -14.43 15.57
N TYR A 198 38.00 -14.25 14.34
CA TYR A 198 37.69 -15.16 13.24
C TYR A 198 38.23 -16.59 13.47
N LYS A 199 39.40 -16.73 14.10
CA LYS A 199 39.98 -18.04 14.44
C LYS A 199 39.09 -18.86 15.38
N CYS A 200 38.32 -18.20 16.25
CA CYS A 200 37.44 -18.85 17.23
C CYS A 200 36.17 -19.47 16.66
N ILE A 201 35.80 -19.18 15.41
CA ILE A 201 34.62 -19.78 14.76
C ILE A 201 34.84 -21.28 14.54
N LEU A 202 34.02 -22.12 15.19
CA LEU A 202 33.89 -23.55 14.92
C LEU A 202 33.06 -23.81 13.67
N TYR A 203 33.46 -24.83 12.93
CA TYR A 203 32.67 -25.36 11.83
C TYR A 203 31.82 -26.55 12.30
N ARG A 204 30.50 -26.54 12.06
CA ARG A 204 29.63 -27.71 12.30
C ARG A 204 29.70 -28.64 11.08
N PRO A 205 30.23 -29.88 11.20
CA PRO A 205 30.30 -30.84 10.08
C PRO A 205 28.93 -31.41 9.65
N SER A 206 27.84 -31.06 10.35
CA SER A 206 26.54 -31.72 10.24
C SER A 206 25.65 -31.23 9.10
N GLN A 207 26.05 -30.22 8.33
CA GLN A 207 25.35 -29.77 7.12
C GLN A 207 25.96 -30.44 5.89
N ILE A 208 25.13 -31.07 5.05
CA ILE A 208 25.54 -31.71 3.79
C ILE A 208 25.17 -30.77 2.64
N PRO A 209 26.11 -30.36 1.77
CA PRO A 209 27.56 -30.63 1.84
C PRO A 209 28.26 -29.76 2.91
N PRO A 210 29.39 -30.24 3.47
CA PRO A 210 30.16 -29.47 4.43
C PRO A 210 30.81 -28.26 3.74
N GLN A 211 30.25 -27.07 3.95
CA GLN A 211 30.85 -25.77 3.60
C GLN A 211 32.21 -25.59 4.27
N ARG A 212 33.33 -25.64 3.53
CA ARG A 212 34.65 -25.35 4.13
C ARG A 212 34.69 -23.88 4.59
N LYS A 213 35.15 -23.64 5.83
CA LYS A 213 35.47 -22.29 6.33
C LYS A 213 36.35 -21.57 5.31
N ALA A 214 35.88 -20.42 4.82
CA ALA A 214 36.61 -19.65 3.84
C ALA A 214 37.97 -19.20 4.42
N LYS A 215 38.97 -19.07 3.55
CA LYS A 215 40.26 -18.49 3.96
C LYS A 215 40.05 -17.01 4.26
N ILE A 216 40.45 -16.55 5.43
CA ILE A 216 40.30 -15.15 5.86
C ILE A 216 40.93 -14.18 4.85
N GLU A 217 41.99 -14.59 4.16
CA GLU A 217 42.70 -13.79 3.17
C GLU A 217 41.88 -13.50 1.89
N LEU A 218 40.86 -14.32 1.62
CA LEU A 218 39.94 -14.15 0.49
C LEU A 218 38.75 -13.25 0.82
N LEU A 219 38.46 -13.07 2.12
CA LEU A 219 37.32 -12.30 2.58
C LEU A 219 37.66 -10.82 2.73
N ASN A 220 36.71 -9.97 2.39
CA ASN A 220 36.79 -8.54 2.71
C ASN A 220 36.47 -8.32 4.20
N LEU A 221 36.75 -7.13 4.74
CA LEU A 221 36.59 -6.85 6.17
C LEU A 221 35.17 -7.13 6.68
N PHE A 222 34.14 -6.78 5.90
CA PHE A 222 32.74 -6.96 6.29
C PHE A 222 32.34 -8.43 6.31
N SER A 223 32.75 -9.21 5.31
CA SER A 223 32.50 -10.65 5.28
C SER A 223 33.18 -11.39 6.44
N ILE A 224 34.37 -10.95 6.87
CA ILE A 224 35.03 -11.52 8.06
C ILE A 224 34.18 -11.25 9.31
N VAL A 225 33.67 -10.03 9.46
CA VAL A 225 32.83 -9.64 10.59
C VAL A 225 31.50 -10.39 10.57
N ASP A 226 30.85 -10.54 9.41
CA ASP A 226 29.58 -11.26 9.28
C ASP A 226 29.72 -12.73 9.67
N GLU A 227 30.81 -13.38 9.28
CA GLU A 227 31.10 -14.76 9.71
C GLU A 227 31.26 -14.88 11.23
N ILE A 228 31.82 -13.86 11.89
CA ILE A 228 31.98 -13.85 13.36
C ILE A 228 30.61 -13.73 14.05
N PHE A 229 29.69 -12.91 13.52
CA PHE A 229 28.38 -12.63 14.11
C PHE A 229 27.23 -13.48 13.55
N ASN A 230 27.53 -14.51 12.76
CA ASN A 230 26.53 -15.43 12.25
C ASN A 230 26.00 -16.34 13.38
N GLU A 231 24.69 -16.31 13.64
CA GLU A 231 24.04 -17.09 14.71
C GLU A 231 24.26 -18.61 14.59
N SER A 232 24.53 -19.12 13.38
CA SER A 232 24.82 -20.53 13.15
C SER A 232 26.20 -20.97 13.63
N ASN A 233 27.11 -20.01 13.82
CA ASN A 233 28.49 -20.26 14.19
C ASN A 233 28.64 -20.27 15.72
N GLN A 234 29.29 -21.30 16.25
CA GLN A 234 29.67 -21.35 17.67
C GLN A 234 31.10 -20.87 17.83
N LEU A 235 31.33 -19.90 18.71
CA LEU A 235 32.68 -19.48 19.07
C LEU A 235 33.23 -20.39 20.18
N VAL A 236 34.46 -20.88 20.02
CA VAL A 236 35.21 -21.54 21.11
C VAL A 236 36.27 -20.59 21.64
N ILE A 237 36.18 -20.31 22.93
CA ILE A 237 37.13 -19.49 23.68
C ILE A 237 37.99 -20.47 24.49
N VAL A 238 39.26 -20.65 24.10
CA VAL A 238 40.17 -21.64 24.73
C VAL A 238 41.23 -20.96 25.62
N GLU A 239 41.43 -19.64 25.52
CA GLU A 239 42.54 -18.92 26.18
C GLU A 239 42.07 -17.60 26.82
N GLU A 240 42.72 -17.17 27.92
CA GLU A 240 42.42 -15.91 28.63
C GLU A 240 42.64 -14.66 27.76
N ASP A 241 43.69 -14.63 26.93
CA ASP A 241 43.97 -13.53 25.99
C ASP A 241 42.85 -13.38 24.94
N ILE A 242 42.20 -14.48 24.56
CA ILE A 242 41.07 -14.52 23.62
C ILE A 242 39.78 -14.04 24.30
N ALA A 243 39.60 -14.30 25.59
CA ALA A 243 38.47 -13.79 26.37
C ALA A 243 38.49 -12.25 26.53
N SER A 244 39.67 -11.64 26.45
CA SER A 244 39.85 -10.18 26.45
C SER A 244 39.55 -9.49 25.11
N ASN A 245 39.33 -10.27 24.04
CA ASN A 245 39.06 -9.75 22.71
C ASN A 245 37.71 -9.02 22.66
N SER A 246 37.73 -7.72 22.35
CA SER A 246 36.51 -6.90 22.35
C SER A 246 35.42 -7.40 21.40
N ILE A 247 35.77 -7.96 20.23
CA ILE A 247 34.78 -8.47 19.26
C ILE A 247 34.09 -9.73 19.81
N ILE A 248 34.84 -10.61 20.48
CA ILE A 248 34.28 -11.81 21.11
C ILE A 248 33.39 -11.41 22.28
N GLN A 249 33.80 -10.44 23.10
CA GLN A 249 32.95 -9.90 24.18
C GLN A 249 31.65 -9.33 23.63
N PHE A 250 31.70 -8.60 22.50
CA PHE A 250 30.50 -8.11 21.82
C PHE A 250 29.59 -9.22 21.33
N HIS A 251 30.15 -10.24 20.69
CA HIS A 251 29.41 -11.41 20.24
C HIS A 251 28.73 -12.12 21.43
N SER A 252 29.44 -12.32 22.54
CA SER A 252 28.89 -12.94 23.74
C SER A 252 27.81 -12.09 24.40
N TRP A 253 27.92 -10.76 24.35
CA TRP A 253 26.90 -9.85 24.88
C TRP A 253 25.61 -9.86 24.05
N ILE A 254 25.72 -9.83 22.72
CA ILE A 254 24.54 -9.77 21.85
C ILE A 254 23.76 -11.10 21.82
N HIS A 255 24.45 -12.25 21.94
CA HIS A 255 23.82 -13.58 21.92
C HIS A 255 23.65 -14.22 23.31
N GLY A 256 24.21 -13.63 24.37
CA GLY A 256 24.21 -14.20 25.73
C GLY A 256 23.38 -13.41 26.75
N HIS A 257 23.56 -13.77 28.02
CA HIS A 257 22.85 -13.15 29.15
C HIS A 257 23.69 -12.12 29.94
N HIS A 258 24.98 -11.97 29.62
CA HIS A 258 25.90 -11.07 30.31
C HIS A 258 25.72 -9.62 29.84
N SER A 259 26.14 -8.65 30.67
CA SER A 259 26.24 -7.22 30.34
C SER A 259 27.64 -6.86 29.84
N LEU A 260 27.79 -5.66 29.27
CA LEU A 260 29.11 -5.12 28.92
C LEU A 260 29.66 -4.28 30.08
N ASP A 261 30.96 -4.41 30.34
CA ASP A 261 31.65 -3.54 31.29
C ASP A 261 31.73 -2.08 30.81
N ASN A 262 31.84 -1.88 29.49
CA ASN A 262 31.90 -0.55 28.88
C ASN A 262 31.13 -0.49 27.56
N TYR A 263 29.95 0.13 27.60
CA TYR A 263 29.07 0.28 26.43
C TYR A 263 29.63 1.21 25.35
N ASN A 264 30.59 2.10 25.65
CA ASN A 264 31.21 2.96 24.64
C ASN A 264 32.03 2.18 23.60
N LEU A 265 32.45 0.95 23.93
CA LEU A 265 33.15 0.08 23.00
C LEU A 265 32.26 -0.27 21.78
N ILE A 266 30.92 -0.19 21.92
CA ILE A 266 29.96 -0.45 20.83
C ILE A 266 30.29 0.44 19.64
N LEU A 267 30.62 1.71 19.89
CA LEU A 267 30.86 2.72 18.87
C LEU A 267 32.02 2.36 17.92
N ASN A 268 32.95 1.50 18.33
CA ASN A 268 34.09 1.10 17.51
C ASN A 268 33.75 -0.02 16.53
N ILE A 269 32.93 -1.00 16.95
CA ILE A 269 32.55 -2.15 16.11
C ILE A 269 31.29 -1.87 15.28
N PHE A 270 30.38 -1.04 15.80
CA PHE A 270 29.09 -0.73 15.20
C PHE A 270 29.13 -0.42 13.69
N PRO A 271 30.07 0.40 13.17
CA PRO A 271 30.13 0.74 11.75
C PRO A 271 30.47 -0.42 10.80
N LEU A 272 31.04 -1.51 11.34
CA LEU A 272 31.41 -2.70 10.57
C LEU A 272 30.26 -3.70 10.46
N LEU A 273 29.22 -3.57 11.28
CA LEU A 273 28.12 -4.53 11.40
C LEU A 273 27.01 -4.26 10.39
N SER A 274 26.30 -5.32 10.02
CA SER A 274 25.10 -5.24 9.18
C SER A 274 24.05 -4.34 9.83
N GLU A 275 23.15 -3.77 9.02
CA GLU A 275 22.09 -2.91 9.56
C GLU A 275 21.18 -3.66 10.55
N GLU A 276 20.94 -4.95 10.33
CA GLU A 276 20.12 -5.80 11.20
C GLU A 276 20.76 -5.94 12.59
N ILE A 277 22.05 -6.29 12.64
CA ILE A 277 22.79 -6.40 13.91
C ILE A 277 22.84 -5.04 14.61
N ARG A 278 23.08 -3.95 13.86
CA ARG A 278 23.07 -2.58 14.44
C ARG A 278 21.73 -2.25 15.09
N LEU A 279 20.61 -2.66 14.50
CA LEU A 279 19.29 -2.48 15.11
C LEU A 279 19.14 -3.33 16.38
N GLN A 280 19.58 -4.60 16.35
CA GLN A 280 19.55 -5.47 17.53
C GLN A 280 20.41 -4.92 18.69
N ILE A 281 21.56 -4.30 18.39
CA ILE A 281 22.40 -3.64 19.40
C ILE A 281 21.62 -2.54 20.14
N VAL A 282 20.85 -1.72 19.43
CA VAL A 282 20.01 -0.69 20.07
C VAL A 282 18.97 -1.34 20.98
N LYS A 283 18.29 -2.40 20.53
CA LYS A 283 17.30 -3.13 21.34
C LYS A 283 17.93 -3.79 22.57
N ARG A 284 19.08 -4.46 22.40
CA ARG A 284 19.82 -5.13 23.47
C ARG A 284 20.31 -4.13 24.52
N TYR A 285 20.81 -2.97 24.10
CA TYR A 285 21.21 -1.90 25.01
C TYR A 285 20.03 -1.45 25.90
N PHE A 286 18.84 -1.29 25.32
CA PHE A 286 17.64 -0.95 26.10
C PHE A 286 17.18 -2.09 27.02
N HIS A 287 17.35 -3.35 26.61
CA HIS A 287 17.11 -4.48 27.49
C HIS A 287 18.01 -4.47 28.72
N ASP A 288 19.28 -4.09 28.57
CA ASP A 288 20.19 -3.91 29.71
C ASP A 288 19.80 -2.73 30.62
N ILE A 289 19.23 -1.66 30.06
CA ILE A 289 18.61 -0.58 30.87
C ILE A 289 17.43 -1.13 31.67
N ARG A 290 16.52 -1.88 31.03
CA ARG A 290 15.37 -2.52 31.70
C ARG A 290 15.81 -3.40 32.87
N ASN A 291 16.88 -4.18 32.68
CA ASN A 291 17.43 -5.09 33.69
C ASN A 291 18.35 -4.40 34.71
N LYS A 292 18.50 -3.07 34.64
CA LYS A 292 19.36 -2.27 35.53
C LYS A 292 20.85 -2.63 35.47
N HIS A 293 21.30 -3.21 34.36
CA HIS A 293 22.73 -3.44 34.10
C HIS A 293 23.45 -2.13 33.72
N THR A 294 22.71 -1.16 33.17
CA THR A 294 23.23 0.16 32.81
C THR A 294 22.12 1.21 32.93
N SER A 295 22.48 2.48 32.76
CA SER A 295 21.54 3.61 32.71
C SER A 295 21.47 4.18 31.29
N PHE A 296 20.37 4.89 30.99
CA PHE A 296 20.18 5.53 29.69
C PHE A 296 21.22 6.65 29.49
N ASP A 297 22.06 6.49 28.46
CA ASP A 297 23.09 7.43 28.04
C ASP A 297 22.73 8.01 26.67
N VAL A 298 22.32 9.28 26.66
CA VAL A 298 21.94 9.98 25.43
C VAL A 298 23.13 10.20 24.50
N ASP A 299 24.35 10.32 25.03
CA ASP A 299 25.55 10.56 24.23
C ASP A 299 26.00 9.28 23.51
N LEU A 300 25.80 8.10 24.12
CA LEU A 300 25.92 6.83 23.42
C LEU A 300 24.94 6.76 22.23
N ILE A 301 23.66 7.09 22.42
CA ILE A 301 22.67 7.10 21.32
C ILE A 301 23.04 8.10 20.22
N LYS A 302 23.55 9.28 20.57
CA LYS A 302 24.09 10.24 19.59
C LYS A 302 25.27 9.64 18.81
N GLY A 303 26.18 8.94 19.49
CA GLY A 303 27.30 8.24 18.85
C GLY A 303 26.88 7.09 17.94
N LEU A 304 25.74 6.43 18.20
CA LEU A 304 25.17 5.42 17.30
C LEU A 304 24.49 6.06 16.07
N LYS A 305 23.85 7.23 16.25
CA LYS A 305 23.24 8.01 15.15
C LYS A 305 24.29 8.62 14.21
N ASP A 306 25.29 9.28 14.78
CA ASP A 306 26.33 10.06 14.11
C ASP A 306 27.72 9.50 14.48
N ASN A 307 28.03 8.29 13.99
CA ASN A 307 29.25 7.58 14.37
C ASN A 307 30.50 8.23 13.74
N LYS A 308 31.59 8.35 14.50
CA LYS A 308 32.87 8.91 14.03
C LYS A 308 33.50 8.17 12.84
N PHE A 309 33.12 6.91 12.61
CA PHE A 309 33.58 6.08 11.49
C PHE A 309 32.46 5.77 10.50
N GLU A 310 31.48 6.67 10.32
CA GLU A 310 30.33 6.49 9.41
C GLU A 310 30.71 6.12 7.98
N ASP A 311 31.91 6.50 7.50
CA ASP A 311 32.41 6.09 6.19
C ASP A 311 32.47 4.56 6.02
N TYR A 312 32.72 3.78 7.09
CA TYR A 312 32.66 2.31 7.00
C TYR A 312 31.25 1.78 6.77
N ILE A 313 30.22 2.46 7.28
CA ILE A 313 28.81 2.14 7.00
C ILE A 313 28.53 2.38 5.51
N ARG A 314 29.05 3.47 4.95
CA ARG A 314 28.93 3.79 3.51
C ARG A 314 29.72 2.80 2.65
N TYR A 315 30.94 2.45 3.04
CA TYR A 315 31.76 1.46 2.36
C TYR A 315 31.06 0.10 2.28
N ARG A 316 30.48 -0.34 3.40
CA ARG A 316 29.68 -1.58 3.44
C ARG A 316 28.50 -1.51 2.49
N TYR A 317 27.74 -0.42 2.52
CA TYR A 317 26.62 -0.20 1.59
C TYR A 317 27.07 -0.29 0.13
N CYS A 318 28.19 0.35 -0.26
CA CYS A 318 28.68 0.31 -1.63
C CYS A 318 29.08 -1.10 -2.08
N VAL A 319 29.61 -1.92 -1.18
CA VAL A 319 30.06 -3.29 -1.48
C VAL A 319 28.91 -4.29 -1.56
N GLU A 320 27.91 -4.14 -0.68
CA GLU A 320 26.82 -5.11 -0.54
C GLU A 320 25.57 -4.75 -1.34
N ASN A 321 25.19 -3.47 -1.37
CA ASN A 321 23.90 -3.00 -1.88
C ASN A 321 24.04 -1.72 -2.72
N PRO A 322 24.95 -1.67 -3.72
CA PRO A 322 25.14 -0.46 -4.52
C PRO A 322 23.84 -0.06 -5.22
N THR A 323 23.53 1.24 -5.25
CA THR A 323 22.34 1.84 -5.88
C THR A 323 20.98 1.41 -5.32
N GLU A 324 20.93 0.55 -4.30
CA GLU A 324 19.70 0.29 -3.54
C GLU A 324 19.31 1.48 -2.66
N PRO A 325 18.04 1.62 -2.24
CA PRO A 325 17.68 2.64 -1.27
C PRO A 325 18.53 2.55 0.02
N VAL A 326 19.16 3.66 0.43
CA VAL A 326 19.95 3.69 1.66
C VAL A 326 19.03 3.45 2.87
N VAL A 327 19.34 2.43 3.66
CA VAL A 327 18.54 2.06 4.84
C VAL A 327 18.87 2.96 6.03
N LEU A 328 17.88 3.73 6.49
CA LEU A 328 18.00 4.73 7.55
C LEU A 328 17.24 4.35 8.83
N THR A 329 16.86 3.08 9.01
CA THR A 329 16.14 2.56 10.18
C THR A 329 16.82 2.97 11.49
N VAL A 330 18.11 2.67 11.63
CA VAL A 330 18.87 2.86 12.87
C VAL A 330 19.14 4.34 13.15
N PRO A 331 19.62 5.16 12.19
CA PRO A 331 19.72 6.61 12.38
C PRO A 331 18.40 7.26 12.78
N LEU A 332 17.28 6.92 12.11
CA LEU A 332 15.97 7.48 12.42
C LEU A 332 15.49 7.05 13.81
N LEU A 333 15.68 5.78 14.17
CA LEU A 333 15.33 5.28 15.51
C LEU A 333 16.11 6.02 16.59
N CYS A 334 17.44 6.12 16.46
CA CYS A 334 18.27 6.82 17.43
C CYS A 334 17.88 8.30 17.55
N ASP A 335 17.66 8.98 16.43
CA ASP A 335 17.22 10.38 16.43
C ASP A 335 15.83 10.56 17.06
N THR A 336 14.94 9.59 16.85
CA THR A 336 13.62 9.54 17.48
C THR A 336 13.71 9.39 19.00
N LEU A 337 14.61 8.52 19.49
CA LEU A 337 14.85 8.33 20.92
C LEU A 337 15.47 9.59 21.56
N ILE A 338 16.43 10.23 20.88
CA ILE A 338 17.02 11.50 21.31
C ILE A 338 15.94 12.60 21.40
N THR A 339 15.08 12.70 20.39
CA THR A 339 14.00 13.69 20.36
C THR A 339 12.95 13.42 21.43
N LEU A 340 12.62 12.15 21.68
CA LEU A 340 11.72 11.74 22.77
C LEU A 340 12.30 12.15 24.13
N HIS A 341 13.59 11.89 24.36
CA HIS A 341 14.30 12.31 25.57
C HIS A 341 14.27 13.84 25.75
N ASN A 342 14.69 14.59 24.72
CA ASN A 342 14.77 16.06 24.77
C ASN A 342 13.39 16.72 24.93
N SER A 343 12.34 16.13 24.36
CA SER A 343 10.96 16.62 24.47
C SER A 343 10.25 16.15 25.74
N LYS A 344 10.93 15.40 26.64
CA LYS A 344 10.35 14.79 27.85
C LYS A 344 9.13 13.93 27.53
N GLY A 345 9.21 13.14 26.46
CA GLY A 345 8.15 12.22 26.04
C GLY A 345 7.07 12.81 25.13
N ASN A 346 7.11 14.10 24.80
CA ASN A 346 6.00 14.76 24.08
C ASN A 346 5.96 14.47 22.58
N SER A 347 7.12 14.27 21.94
CA SER A 347 7.20 14.12 20.48
C SER A 347 8.28 13.14 20.05
N PHE A 348 8.01 12.37 19.00
CA PHE A 348 9.01 11.50 18.39
C PHE A 348 9.92 12.23 17.42
N GLN A 349 9.35 13.04 16.52
CA GLN A 349 10.10 13.70 15.45
C GLN A 349 9.33 14.89 14.87
N THR A 350 10.05 15.74 14.15
CA THR A 350 9.47 16.83 13.34
C THR A 350 9.58 16.53 11.85
N PHE A 351 8.83 17.24 11.02
CA PHE A 351 8.94 17.10 9.56
C PHE A 351 10.35 17.39 9.07
N ASP A 352 10.94 18.50 9.54
CA ASP A 352 12.28 18.92 9.13
C ASP A 352 13.34 17.96 9.66
N GLY A 353 13.21 17.43 10.89
CA GLY A 353 14.15 16.44 11.44
C GLY A 353 14.23 15.15 10.61
N ILE A 354 13.08 14.59 10.21
CA ILE A 354 13.06 13.39 9.35
C ILE A 354 13.57 13.70 7.95
N LEU A 355 13.24 14.87 7.40
CA LEU A 355 13.71 15.28 6.07
C LEU A 355 15.22 15.52 6.06
N ASP A 356 15.77 16.19 7.07
CA ASP A 356 17.21 16.41 7.21
C ASP A 356 17.95 15.09 7.39
N CYS A 357 17.40 14.15 8.18
CA CYS A 357 17.93 12.79 8.29
C CYS A 357 18.00 12.08 6.93
N ALA A 358 16.98 12.23 6.09
CA ALA A 358 16.94 11.66 4.75
C ALA A 358 17.97 12.30 3.80
N MET A 359 18.00 13.64 3.75
CA MET A 359 18.84 14.38 2.80
C MET A 359 20.33 14.24 3.12
N THR A 360 20.70 14.24 4.40
CA THR A 360 22.12 14.20 4.82
C THR A 360 22.80 12.84 4.65
N ARG A 361 22.02 11.75 4.47
CA ARG A 361 22.52 10.37 4.49
C ARG A 361 22.22 9.57 3.23
N CYS A 362 21.60 10.17 2.22
CA CYS A 362 21.34 9.50 0.95
C CYS A 362 22.55 9.54 -0.01
N ASP A 363 22.52 8.70 -1.05
CA ASP A 363 23.34 8.93 -2.24
C ASP A 363 22.79 10.11 -3.03
N THR A 364 23.61 11.16 -3.21
CA THR A 364 23.19 12.37 -3.91
C THR A 364 23.07 12.17 -5.42
N ALA A 365 23.79 11.19 -6.00
CA ALA A 365 23.70 10.87 -7.43
C ALA A 365 22.46 10.01 -7.72
N HIS A 366 22.12 9.10 -6.81
CA HIS A 366 20.97 8.20 -6.93
C HIS A 366 20.09 8.30 -5.67
N PRO A 367 19.32 9.40 -5.49
CA PRO A 367 18.61 9.67 -4.24
C PRO A 367 17.46 8.69 -4.01
N ALA A 368 17.74 7.67 -3.20
CA ALA A 368 16.79 6.67 -2.74
C ALA A 368 17.09 6.29 -1.30
N ILE A 369 16.05 6.21 -0.47
CA ILE A 369 16.16 5.82 0.95
C ILE A 369 15.02 4.90 1.35
N ASP A 370 15.26 4.11 2.40
CA ASP A 370 14.22 3.37 3.13
C ASP A 370 14.38 3.62 4.64
N PHE A 371 13.32 4.09 5.29
CA PHE A 371 13.31 4.26 6.75
C PHE A 371 13.06 2.95 7.50
N GLY A 372 12.62 1.89 6.83
CA GLY A 372 12.45 0.58 7.44
C GLY A 372 11.53 0.56 8.66
N LEU A 373 10.53 1.46 8.73
CA LEU A 373 9.73 1.67 9.96
C LEU A 373 9.11 0.38 10.50
N GLN A 374 8.76 -0.57 9.63
CA GLN A 374 8.23 -1.89 10.00
C GLN A 374 9.14 -2.69 10.94
N ARG A 375 10.44 -2.37 10.99
CA ARG A 375 11.43 -3.02 11.85
C ARG A 375 11.34 -2.58 13.32
N PHE A 376 10.69 -1.45 13.60
CA PHE A 376 10.52 -0.91 14.96
C PHE A 376 9.15 -0.28 15.24
N ILE A 377 8.22 -0.26 14.28
CA ILE A 377 6.82 0.10 14.42
C ILE A 377 5.98 -1.09 13.94
N PRO A 378 5.06 -1.63 14.77
CA PRO A 378 4.28 -2.79 14.41
C PRO A 378 3.40 -2.54 13.18
N THR A 379 3.42 -3.48 12.24
CA THR A 379 2.51 -3.52 11.10
C THR A 379 1.27 -4.32 11.44
N CYS A 380 0.10 -3.91 10.94
CA CYS A 380 -1.16 -4.60 11.12
C CYS A 380 -1.06 -6.07 10.65
N ASN A 381 -1.39 -7.00 11.53
CA ASN A 381 -1.37 -8.44 11.31
C ASN A 381 -2.72 -8.99 10.79
N ARG A 382 -3.44 -8.21 9.97
CA ARG A 382 -4.79 -8.52 9.48
C ARG A 382 -5.88 -8.50 10.56
N GLY A 383 -5.83 -7.51 11.47
CA GLY A 383 -6.73 -7.36 12.62
C GLY A 383 -8.22 -7.62 12.35
N ALA A 384 -9.01 -7.86 13.39
CA ALA A 384 -10.38 -8.36 13.24
C ALA A 384 -11.33 -7.30 12.67
N VAL A 385 -11.95 -7.59 11.52
CA VAL A 385 -12.88 -6.70 10.80
C VAL A 385 -14.20 -7.40 10.52
N TYR A 386 -15.24 -6.63 10.25
CA TYR A 386 -16.54 -7.16 9.83
C TYR A 386 -16.43 -8.10 8.62
N ASN A 387 -16.99 -9.30 8.75
CA ASN A 387 -17.09 -10.32 7.70
C ASN A 387 -18.19 -9.97 6.69
N ILE A 388 -17.90 -8.97 5.85
CA ILE A 388 -18.85 -8.41 4.89
C ILE A 388 -19.34 -9.41 3.83
N ASN A 389 -18.56 -10.44 3.50
CA ASN A 389 -18.92 -11.33 2.40
C ASN A 389 -19.87 -12.44 2.82
N ASN A 390 -19.76 -12.93 4.06
CA ASN A 390 -20.43 -14.19 4.43
C ASN A 390 -21.35 -14.08 5.65
N PHE A 391 -21.15 -13.12 6.55
CA PHE A 391 -21.93 -13.04 7.78
C PHE A 391 -23.41 -12.78 7.50
N LYS A 392 -24.28 -13.68 7.97
CA LYS A 392 -25.73 -13.62 7.72
C LYS A 392 -26.50 -12.63 8.61
N GLY A 393 -25.94 -12.23 9.76
CA GLY A 393 -26.51 -11.21 10.64
C GLY A 393 -26.70 -11.66 12.09
N PHE A 394 -26.94 -10.71 12.99
CA PHE A 394 -27.23 -10.99 14.40
C PHE A 394 -28.70 -11.29 14.68
N VAL A 395 -29.59 -10.78 13.82
CA VAL A 395 -31.04 -10.91 13.94
C VAL A 395 -31.62 -11.45 12.65
N ASP A 396 -32.80 -12.03 12.76
CA ASP A 396 -33.71 -12.34 11.67
C ASP A 396 -35.03 -11.57 11.90
N TYR A 397 -35.87 -11.50 10.88
CA TYR A 397 -37.19 -10.88 11.00
C TYR A 397 -38.28 -11.70 10.32
N ALA A 398 -39.52 -11.42 10.71
CA ALA A 398 -40.70 -11.89 10.01
C ALA A 398 -41.81 -10.83 10.12
N ILE A 399 -42.73 -10.83 9.17
CA ILE A 399 -43.86 -9.89 9.13
C ILE A 399 -45.14 -10.68 9.29
N VAL A 400 -45.96 -10.29 10.26
CA VAL A 400 -47.32 -10.81 10.41
C VAL A 400 -48.23 -10.00 9.50
N ARG A 401 -48.89 -10.68 8.58
CA ARG A 401 -49.74 -10.06 7.57
C ARG A 401 -51.13 -10.65 7.57
N LYS A 402 -52.08 -9.90 7.01
CA LYS A 402 -53.44 -10.34 6.78
C LYS A 402 -53.87 -9.90 5.39
N LEU A 403 -54.48 -10.82 4.64
CA LEU A 403 -54.98 -10.50 3.31
C LEU A 403 -56.03 -9.38 3.40
N ASN A 404 -55.93 -8.44 2.47
CA ASN A 404 -56.86 -7.34 2.37
C ASN A 404 -57.63 -7.46 1.05
N GLU A 405 -58.81 -8.08 1.12
CA GLU A 405 -59.66 -8.29 -0.05
C GLU A 405 -60.08 -6.97 -0.73
N SER A 406 -60.10 -5.85 -0.01
CA SER A 406 -60.41 -4.54 -0.61
C SER A 406 -59.35 -4.05 -1.60
N LEU A 407 -58.11 -4.55 -1.49
CA LEU A 407 -57.03 -4.27 -2.44
C LEU A 407 -57.14 -5.11 -3.73
N MET A 408 -57.94 -6.17 -3.72
CA MET A 408 -58.14 -7.08 -4.86
C MET A 408 -59.15 -6.51 -5.87
N THR A 409 -58.95 -5.25 -6.24
CA THR A 409 -59.72 -4.61 -7.31
C THR A 409 -59.26 -5.11 -8.67
N ASP A 410 -60.15 -5.09 -9.65
CA ASP A 410 -59.87 -5.62 -10.99
C ASP A 410 -58.69 -4.90 -11.66
N GLU A 411 -58.53 -3.60 -11.42
CA GLU A 411 -57.40 -2.80 -11.89
C GLU A 411 -56.08 -3.22 -11.25
N HIS A 412 -56.07 -3.45 -9.94
CA HIS A 412 -54.87 -3.84 -9.21
C HIS A 412 -54.43 -5.28 -9.56
N LEU A 413 -55.39 -6.19 -9.76
CA LEU A 413 -55.12 -7.54 -10.25
C LEU A 413 -54.54 -7.54 -11.67
N LYS A 414 -55.03 -6.67 -12.56
CA LYS A 414 -54.42 -6.48 -13.89
C LYS A 414 -52.99 -5.99 -13.80
N HIS A 415 -52.68 -5.03 -12.93
CA HIS A 415 -51.30 -4.60 -12.71
C HIS A 415 -50.39 -5.74 -12.22
N ALA A 416 -50.87 -6.61 -11.32
CA ALA A 416 -50.09 -7.76 -10.87
C ALA A 416 -49.82 -8.79 -11.99
N LEU A 417 -50.80 -9.00 -12.89
CA LEU A 417 -50.60 -9.83 -14.09
C LEU A 417 -49.61 -9.19 -15.06
N VAL A 418 -49.69 -7.88 -15.27
CA VAL A 418 -48.72 -7.13 -16.08
C VAL A 418 -47.30 -7.28 -15.52
N TYR A 419 -47.14 -7.15 -14.19
CA TYR A 419 -45.85 -7.36 -13.53
C TYR A 419 -45.32 -8.78 -13.74
N LEU A 420 -46.18 -9.80 -13.62
CA LEU A 420 -45.82 -11.20 -13.89
C LEU A 420 -45.35 -11.38 -15.34
N MET A 421 -46.08 -10.79 -16.29
CA MET A 421 -45.75 -10.88 -17.72
C MET A 421 -44.43 -10.17 -18.04
N ASP A 422 -44.19 -8.99 -17.49
CA ASP A 422 -42.92 -8.26 -17.68
C ASP A 422 -41.71 -8.99 -17.12
N LYS A 423 -41.92 -9.88 -16.15
CA LYS A 423 -40.86 -10.68 -15.53
C LYS A 423 -40.46 -11.91 -16.34
N TYR A 424 -41.40 -12.57 -17.01
CA TYR A 424 -41.18 -13.85 -17.69
C TYR A 424 -41.35 -13.79 -19.20
N ALA A 425 -41.80 -12.65 -19.75
CA ALA A 425 -42.07 -12.47 -21.16
C ALA A 425 -41.55 -11.12 -21.67
N ARG A 426 -41.42 -10.97 -22.99
CA ARG A 426 -40.96 -9.73 -23.62
C ARG A 426 -42.14 -8.98 -24.18
N ARG A 427 -42.30 -7.69 -23.83
CA ARG A 427 -43.34 -6.84 -24.42
C ARG A 427 -43.21 -6.80 -25.95
N GLN A 428 -44.33 -7.04 -26.62
CA GLN A 428 -44.41 -6.85 -28.07
C GLN A 428 -44.20 -5.38 -28.40
N SER A 429 -43.70 -5.10 -29.59
CA SER A 429 -43.46 -3.72 -30.02
C SER A 429 -44.06 -3.43 -31.39
N TYR A 430 -44.42 -2.17 -31.60
CA TYR A 430 -44.94 -1.66 -32.85
C TYR A 430 -44.17 -0.43 -33.31
N PRO A 431 -43.99 -0.24 -34.62
CA PRO A 431 -43.26 0.90 -35.14
C PRO A 431 -44.10 2.17 -35.07
N VAL A 432 -43.52 3.27 -34.59
CA VAL A 432 -44.12 4.61 -34.54
C VAL A 432 -43.22 5.63 -35.22
N CYS A 433 -43.80 6.66 -35.81
CA CYS A 433 -43.02 7.72 -36.47
C CYS A 433 -42.28 8.56 -35.41
N CYS A 434 -40.98 8.82 -35.61
CA CYS A 434 -40.20 9.68 -34.72
C CYS A 434 -40.71 11.13 -34.68
N TYR A 435 -41.48 11.54 -35.68
CA TYR A 435 -41.99 12.90 -35.87
C TYR A 435 -43.52 13.00 -35.75
N GLY A 436 -44.20 11.92 -35.31
CA GLY A 436 -45.66 11.89 -35.14
C GLY A 436 -46.07 11.70 -33.68
N GLU A 437 -47.38 11.67 -33.42
CA GLU A 437 -47.96 11.61 -32.07
C GLU A 437 -47.86 10.23 -31.38
N GLY A 438 -46.96 9.33 -31.84
CA GLY A 438 -46.79 8.00 -31.25
C GLY A 438 -47.81 6.94 -31.70
N THR A 439 -48.61 7.21 -32.72
CA THR A 439 -49.53 6.21 -33.30
C THR A 439 -48.77 5.15 -34.11
N LYS A 440 -49.21 3.89 -34.03
CA LYS A 440 -48.65 2.78 -34.83
C LYS A 440 -48.67 3.13 -36.32
N ILE A 441 -47.51 2.99 -36.97
CA ILE A 441 -47.39 3.12 -38.43
C ILE A 441 -48.10 1.90 -39.07
N PRO A 442 -49.04 2.10 -40.01
CA PRO A 442 -49.64 1.00 -40.76
C PRO A 442 -48.59 0.14 -41.46
N ASP A 443 -48.74 -1.18 -41.42
CA ASP A 443 -47.70 -2.13 -41.87
C ASP A 443 -47.28 -1.92 -43.34
N ALA A 444 -48.23 -1.55 -44.21
CA ALA A 444 -47.98 -1.21 -45.61
C ALA A 444 -47.07 0.03 -45.78
N ILE A 445 -47.18 1.00 -44.89
CA ILE A 445 -46.33 2.21 -44.86
C ILE A 445 -44.98 1.88 -44.21
N PHE A 446 -45.00 1.10 -43.13
CA PHE A 446 -43.80 0.71 -42.39
C PHE A 446 -42.80 -0.05 -43.27
N MET A 447 -43.28 -0.92 -44.17
CA MET A 447 -42.43 -1.59 -45.18
C MET A 447 -41.50 -0.62 -45.92
N ASN A 448 -41.98 0.58 -46.24
CA ASN A 448 -41.19 1.60 -46.94
C ASN A 448 -40.24 2.37 -46.01
N CYS A 449 -40.62 2.57 -44.75
CA CYS A 449 -39.77 3.18 -43.72
C CYS A 449 -38.61 2.25 -43.33
N ALA A 450 -38.89 0.97 -43.13
CA ALA A 450 -37.92 -0.07 -42.77
C ALA A 450 -37.08 -0.56 -43.94
N LYS A 451 -37.47 -0.25 -45.19
CA LYS A 451 -36.72 -0.63 -46.40
C LYS A 451 -35.28 -0.11 -46.34
N ARG A 452 -34.33 -1.04 -46.34
CA ARG A 452 -32.90 -0.75 -46.45
C ARG A 452 -32.64 -0.20 -47.85
N ARG A 453 -32.04 0.99 -47.93
CA ARG A 453 -31.75 1.70 -49.18
C ARG A 453 -30.26 1.63 -49.48
N GLU A 454 -29.96 1.52 -50.76
CA GLU A 454 -28.59 1.40 -51.27
C GLU A 454 -28.20 2.71 -51.95
N TYR A 455 -26.95 3.13 -51.75
CA TYR A 455 -26.33 4.19 -52.53
C TYR A 455 -24.87 3.86 -52.76
N LYS A 456 -24.32 4.33 -53.88
CA LYS A 456 -22.92 4.13 -54.23
C LYS A 456 -22.10 5.32 -53.76
N ILE A 457 -20.95 5.04 -53.19
CA ILE A 457 -19.92 6.04 -52.93
C ILE A 457 -18.64 5.63 -53.66
N THR A 458 -17.87 6.62 -54.08
CA THR A 458 -16.58 6.40 -54.73
C THR A 458 -15.48 6.79 -53.76
N GLU A 459 -14.82 5.80 -53.16
CA GLU A 459 -13.64 6.00 -52.31
C GLU A 459 -12.43 5.46 -53.07
N ASN A 460 -11.38 6.28 -53.21
CA ASN A 460 -10.15 5.91 -53.93
C ASN A 460 -10.37 5.40 -55.37
N GLY A 461 -11.34 5.99 -56.09
CA GLY A 461 -11.63 5.62 -57.48
C GLY A 461 -12.37 4.28 -57.66
N GLN A 462 -12.75 3.60 -56.58
CA GLN A 462 -13.56 2.38 -56.62
C GLN A 462 -14.97 2.63 -56.09
N GLU A 463 -15.98 2.19 -56.84
CA GLU A 463 -17.38 2.25 -56.39
C GLU A 463 -17.66 1.19 -55.31
N ARG A 464 -18.16 1.63 -54.16
CA ARG A 464 -18.64 0.77 -53.08
C ARG A 464 -20.11 1.05 -52.77
N LEU A 465 -20.89 -0.02 -52.62
CA LEU A 465 -22.29 0.05 -52.17
C LEU A 465 -22.35 0.23 -50.65
N LYS A 466 -23.02 1.30 -50.22
CA LYS A 466 -23.35 1.57 -48.82
C LYS A 466 -24.86 1.46 -48.62
N TYR A 467 -25.23 0.97 -47.44
CA TYR A 467 -26.62 0.77 -47.05
C TYR A 467 -26.99 1.75 -45.94
N TYR A 468 -28.17 2.35 -46.02
CA TYR A 468 -28.75 3.10 -44.91
C TYR A 468 -30.23 2.76 -44.73
N SER A 469 -30.72 2.93 -43.51
CA SER A 469 -32.14 2.90 -43.17
C SER A 469 -32.60 4.31 -42.83
N LEU A 470 -33.87 4.62 -43.06
CA LEU A 470 -34.43 5.88 -42.58
C LEU A 470 -34.55 5.81 -41.06
N ARG A 471 -34.01 6.81 -40.35
CA ARG A 471 -34.17 6.96 -38.89
C ARG A 471 -35.51 7.62 -38.52
N CYS A 472 -36.54 7.43 -39.35
CA CYS A 472 -37.83 8.12 -39.23
C CYS A 472 -38.83 7.36 -38.34
N PHE A 473 -38.45 6.23 -37.76
CA PHE A 473 -39.31 5.45 -36.86
C PHE A 473 -38.53 4.94 -35.65
N ARG A 474 -39.26 4.69 -34.56
CA ARG A 474 -38.80 3.97 -33.36
C ARG A 474 -39.83 2.90 -32.99
N TYR A 475 -39.46 1.95 -32.15
CA TYR A 475 -40.40 0.96 -31.64
C TYR A 475 -40.97 1.43 -30.29
N GLN A 476 -42.30 1.36 -30.17
CA GLN A 476 -43.01 1.55 -28.92
C GLN A 476 -43.56 0.20 -28.46
N GLN A 477 -43.58 -0.05 -27.15
CA GLN A 477 -44.07 -1.31 -26.58
C GLN A 477 -45.59 -1.27 -26.43
N TYR A 478 -46.22 -2.44 -26.61
CA TYR A 478 -47.61 -2.63 -26.20
C TYR A 478 -47.68 -2.72 -24.67
N ASP A 479 -48.73 -2.11 -24.10
CA ASP A 479 -48.97 -2.13 -22.66
C ASP A 479 -49.64 -3.44 -22.20
N ASP A 480 -50.22 -4.18 -23.14
CA ASP A 480 -51.13 -5.31 -22.95
C ASP A 480 -50.71 -6.60 -23.69
N ARG A 481 -49.52 -6.66 -24.32
CA ARG A 481 -49.12 -7.81 -25.15
C ARG A 481 -47.65 -8.20 -25.00
N TRP A 482 -47.40 -9.52 -24.94
CA TRP A 482 -46.08 -10.10 -24.76
C TRP A 482 -45.83 -11.32 -25.65
N ASP A 483 -44.56 -11.55 -25.95
CA ASP A 483 -44.04 -12.80 -26.50
C ASP A 483 -43.36 -13.59 -25.36
N ILE A 484 -43.80 -14.83 -25.12
CA ILE A 484 -43.26 -15.72 -24.07
C ILE A 484 -42.70 -17.00 -24.68
N GLU A 485 -41.54 -17.44 -24.21
CA GLU A 485 -40.91 -18.69 -24.61
C GLU A 485 -41.53 -19.88 -23.86
N ASP A 486 -41.55 -21.06 -24.50
CA ASP A 486 -42.20 -22.28 -23.96
C ASP A 486 -41.72 -22.64 -22.55
N GLU A 487 -40.42 -22.50 -22.26
CA GLU A 487 -39.83 -22.79 -20.95
C GLU A 487 -40.37 -21.92 -19.80
N ASN A 488 -40.88 -20.73 -20.11
CA ASN A 488 -41.42 -19.76 -19.17
C ASN A 488 -42.94 -19.80 -19.07
N LEU A 489 -43.64 -20.48 -20.00
CA LEU A 489 -45.11 -20.58 -20.04
C LEU A 489 -45.69 -21.18 -18.75
N LYS A 490 -44.99 -22.12 -18.12
CA LYS A 490 -45.36 -22.74 -16.84
C LYS A 490 -45.62 -21.73 -15.71
N HIS A 491 -45.03 -20.54 -15.77
CA HIS A 491 -45.20 -19.49 -14.77
C HIS A 491 -46.52 -18.73 -14.89
N ILE A 492 -47.21 -18.81 -16.03
CA ILE A 492 -48.45 -18.07 -16.31
C ILE A 492 -49.65 -18.98 -16.63
N GLN A 493 -49.40 -20.26 -16.96
CA GLN A 493 -50.44 -21.21 -17.39
C GLN A 493 -51.60 -21.34 -16.39
N GLY A 494 -51.32 -21.27 -15.08
CA GLY A 494 -52.34 -21.31 -14.03
C GLY A 494 -53.32 -20.13 -14.03
N PHE A 495 -52.97 -19.04 -14.73
CA PHE A 495 -53.76 -17.81 -14.80
C PHE A 495 -54.42 -17.60 -16.18
N MET A 496 -54.18 -18.45 -17.17
CA MET A 496 -54.79 -18.27 -18.50
C MET A 496 -56.28 -18.65 -18.51
N ASN A 497 -57.09 -17.97 -19.32
CA ASN A 497 -58.50 -18.30 -19.51
C ASN A 497 -58.70 -19.67 -20.17
N GLU A 498 -57.85 -20.01 -21.15
CA GLU A 498 -57.85 -21.30 -21.85
C GLU A 498 -56.76 -22.24 -21.30
N SER A 499 -57.10 -23.51 -21.10
CA SER A 499 -56.24 -24.50 -20.43
C SER A 499 -55.19 -25.14 -21.36
N GLU A 500 -55.47 -25.17 -22.66
CA GLU A 500 -54.66 -25.88 -23.67
C GLU A 500 -54.31 -24.93 -24.81
N MET A 501 -53.01 -24.73 -25.04
CA MET A 501 -52.49 -24.00 -26.19
C MET A 501 -51.70 -24.96 -27.11
N PRO A 502 -51.82 -24.84 -28.45
CA PRO A 502 -51.00 -25.62 -29.37
C PRO A 502 -49.50 -25.34 -29.15
N HIS A 503 -48.68 -26.39 -29.14
CA HIS A 503 -47.25 -26.25 -28.89
C HIS A 503 -46.57 -25.28 -29.88
N SER A 504 -45.85 -24.29 -29.35
CA SER A 504 -45.10 -23.30 -30.09
C SER A 504 -43.78 -22.98 -29.36
N MET A 505 -42.72 -22.64 -30.10
CA MET A 505 -41.49 -22.15 -29.47
C MET A 505 -41.67 -20.78 -28.80
N THR A 506 -42.64 -19.99 -29.27
CA THR A 506 -42.98 -18.68 -28.70
C THR A 506 -44.49 -18.46 -28.80
N TYR A 507 -45.11 -18.06 -27.68
CA TYR A 507 -46.54 -17.79 -27.59
C TYR A 507 -46.77 -16.27 -27.53
N LYS A 508 -47.81 -15.81 -28.23
CA LYS A 508 -48.27 -14.42 -28.19
C LYS A 508 -49.41 -14.32 -27.20
N ILE A 509 -49.19 -13.62 -26.10
CA ILE A 509 -50.15 -13.50 -25.00
C ILE A 509 -50.60 -12.04 -24.92
N SER A 510 -51.91 -11.80 -24.95
CA SER A 510 -52.49 -10.52 -24.54
C SER A 510 -52.98 -10.59 -23.09
N LEU A 511 -53.11 -9.44 -22.44
CA LEU A 511 -53.62 -9.35 -21.07
C LEU A 511 -55.03 -9.96 -20.93
N GLU A 512 -55.85 -9.86 -21.97
CA GLU A 512 -57.21 -10.43 -22.03
C GLU A 512 -57.23 -11.97 -21.99
N MET A 513 -56.11 -12.62 -22.33
CA MET A 513 -55.98 -14.08 -22.23
C MET A 513 -55.74 -14.55 -20.78
N LEU A 514 -55.49 -13.62 -19.85
CA LEU A 514 -55.28 -13.90 -18.44
C LEU A 514 -56.54 -13.61 -17.62
N SER A 515 -56.78 -14.40 -16.58
CA SER A 515 -57.94 -14.34 -15.71
C SER A 515 -57.62 -13.67 -14.39
N THR A 516 -58.23 -12.51 -14.13
CA THR A 516 -58.17 -11.85 -12.81
C THR A 516 -58.85 -12.70 -11.74
N ASP A 517 -59.91 -13.45 -12.08
CA ASP A 517 -60.61 -14.35 -11.15
C ASP A 517 -59.73 -15.53 -10.70
N LYS A 518 -58.97 -16.14 -11.63
CA LYS A 518 -58.01 -17.20 -11.27
C LYS A 518 -56.87 -16.64 -10.40
N LEU A 519 -56.37 -15.44 -10.71
CA LEU A 519 -55.36 -14.78 -9.87
C LEU A 519 -55.91 -14.46 -8.47
N LYS A 520 -57.14 -13.95 -8.37
CA LYS A 520 -57.79 -13.66 -7.10
C LYS A 520 -57.94 -14.92 -6.25
N THR A 521 -58.41 -16.01 -6.85
CA THR A 521 -58.52 -17.33 -6.19
C THR A 521 -57.16 -17.81 -5.70
N TYR A 522 -56.13 -17.65 -6.52
CA TYR A 522 -54.76 -17.98 -6.15
C TYR A 522 -54.26 -17.16 -4.96
N ILE A 523 -54.46 -15.83 -4.97
CA ILE A 523 -54.07 -14.94 -3.86
C ILE A 523 -54.75 -15.35 -2.56
N LEU A 524 -56.04 -15.68 -2.60
CA LEU A 524 -56.80 -16.13 -1.42
C LEU A 524 -56.27 -17.44 -0.83
N SER A 525 -55.65 -18.31 -1.65
CA SER A 525 -55.01 -19.56 -1.21
C SER A 525 -53.56 -19.39 -0.74
N LEU A 526 -52.91 -18.25 -1.01
CA LEU A 526 -51.51 -18.04 -0.65
C LEU A 526 -51.21 -18.18 0.86
N PRO A 527 -52.08 -17.74 1.79
CA PRO A 527 -51.84 -17.91 3.23
C PRO A 527 -51.58 -19.36 3.65
N ASP A 528 -52.15 -20.34 2.95
CA ASP A 528 -51.97 -21.78 3.25
C ASP A 528 -50.53 -22.26 3.03
N LYS A 529 -49.73 -21.49 2.28
CA LYS A 529 -48.29 -21.74 2.08
C LYS A 529 -47.42 -21.18 3.22
N PHE A 530 -48.00 -20.44 4.15
CA PHE A 530 -47.29 -19.79 5.26
C PHE A 530 -47.75 -20.36 6.62
N THR A 531 -47.03 -20.01 7.69
CA THR A 531 -47.46 -20.36 9.04
C THR A 531 -48.65 -19.48 9.44
N VAL A 532 -49.85 -20.07 9.44
CA VAL A 532 -51.10 -19.41 9.83
C VAL A 532 -51.13 -19.20 11.36
N LEU A 533 -51.57 -18.01 11.77
CA LEU A 533 -51.77 -17.57 13.15
C LEU A 533 -53.28 -17.42 13.43
N GLN A 534 -53.65 -16.86 14.59
CA GLN A 534 -55.05 -16.55 14.91
C GLN A 534 -55.59 -15.42 14.00
N ASP A 535 -56.92 -15.34 13.86
CA ASP A 535 -57.64 -14.28 13.13
C ASP A 535 -57.29 -14.10 11.63
N ASN A 536 -56.92 -15.20 10.95
CA ASN A 536 -56.46 -15.22 9.55
C ASN A 536 -55.18 -14.39 9.31
N GLU A 537 -54.41 -14.14 10.36
CA GLU A 537 -53.05 -13.61 10.24
C GLU A 537 -52.10 -14.74 9.80
N PHE A 538 -51.05 -14.43 9.06
CA PHE A 538 -50.03 -15.41 8.67
C PHE A 538 -48.63 -14.79 8.73
N LEU A 539 -47.64 -15.64 8.96
CA LEU A 539 -46.26 -15.23 9.15
C LEU A 539 -45.47 -15.33 7.84
N VAL A 540 -44.94 -14.20 7.39
CA VAL A 540 -44.02 -14.13 6.25
C VAL A 540 -42.61 -13.99 6.78
N HIS A 541 -41.79 -15.03 6.62
CA HIS A 541 -40.38 -15.02 7.01
C HIS A 541 -39.58 -13.97 6.24
N SER A 542 -38.39 -13.64 6.73
CA SER A 542 -37.53 -12.66 6.09
C SER A 542 -37.21 -13.06 4.65
N TYR A 543 -37.04 -12.03 3.83
CA TYR A 543 -36.63 -12.16 2.45
C TYR A 543 -35.70 -11.00 2.11
N ASN A 544 -34.78 -11.23 1.19
CA ASN A 544 -33.97 -10.19 0.59
C ASN A 544 -34.62 -9.71 -0.73
N ARG A 545 -34.06 -8.66 -1.34
CA ARG A 545 -34.59 -8.09 -2.59
C ARG A 545 -34.58 -9.09 -3.75
N ARG A 546 -33.56 -9.96 -3.85
CA ARG A 546 -33.48 -10.99 -4.90
C ARG A 546 -34.54 -12.07 -4.71
N ASP A 547 -34.96 -12.34 -3.48
CA ASP A 547 -36.02 -13.31 -3.20
C ASP A 547 -37.36 -12.78 -3.70
N LEU A 548 -37.65 -11.50 -3.49
CA LEU A 548 -38.79 -10.79 -4.08
C LEU A 548 -38.76 -10.81 -5.62
N ASP A 549 -37.60 -10.51 -6.18
CA ASP A 549 -37.41 -10.52 -7.64
C ASP A 549 -37.57 -11.93 -8.23
N LYS A 550 -37.47 -13.02 -7.45
CA LYS A 550 -37.60 -14.40 -7.93
C LYS A 550 -38.91 -15.06 -7.55
N ASN A 551 -39.55 -14.65 -6.46
CA ASN A 551 -40.73 -15.31 -5.91
C ASN A 551 -42.00 -14.45 -6.11
N PHE A 552 -42.86 -14.88 -7.02
CA PHE A 552 -44.11 -14.18 -7.32
C PHE A 552 -45.11 -14.24 -6.15
N ASP A 553 -45.09 -15.30 -5.34
CA ASP A 553 -45.98 -15.42 -4.17
C ASP A 553 -45.66 -14.31 -3.14
N LEU A 554 -44.38 -14.03 -2.91
CA LEU A 554 -43.96 -12.95 -2.01
C LEU A 554 -44.35 -11.56 -2.54
N TYR A 555 -44.29 -11.35 -3.85
CA TYR A 555 -44.76 -10.12 -4.48
C TYR A 555 -46.27 -9.93 -4.27
N LEU A 556 -47.08 -10.96 -4.56
CA LEU A 556 -48.52 -10.90 -4.36
C LEU A 556 -48.90 -10.65 -2.90
N ILE A 557 -48.23 -11.32 -1.97
CA ILE A 557 -48.42 -11.05 -0.54
C ILE A 557 -48.02 -9.60 -0.19
N GLN A 558 -47.00 -9.01 -0.83
CA GLN A 558 -46.66 -7.61 -0.61
C GLN A 558 -47.76 -6.64 -1.04
N GLU A 559 -48.36 -6.86 -2.20
CA GLU A 559 -49.35 -5.97 -2.80
C GLU A 559 -50.76 -6.12 -2.20
N PHE A 560 -51.16 -7.34 -1.83
CA PHE A 560 -52.55 -7.66 -1.45
C PHE A 560 -52.74 -7.98 0.04
N SER A 561 -51.77 -7.68 0.90
CA SER A 561 -51.91 -7.89 2.34
C SER A 561 -51.38 -6.74 3.18
N ASP A 562 -52.09 -6.44 4.27
CA ASP A 562 -51.68 -5.45 5.24
C ASP A 562 -50.58 -6.03 6.13
N ALA A 563 -49.49 -5.29 6.29
CA ALA A 563 -48.46 -5.60 7.27
C ALA A 563 -48.90 -5.08 8.64
N LEU A 564 -49.21 -5.99 9.56
CA LEU A 564 -49.81 -5.64 10.86
C LEU A 564 -48.73 -5.49 11.93
N LYS A 565 -47.88 -6.52 12.06
CA LYS A 565 -46.85 -6.62 13.09
C LYS A 565 -45.54 -7.07 12.46
N MET A 566 -44.43 -6.75 13.10
CA MET A 566 -43.12 -7.30 12.79
C MET A 566 -42.58 -8.07 13.98
N ARG A 567 -41.93 -9.19 13.69
CA ARG A 567 -41.19 -10.01 14.66
C ARG A 567 -39.71 -9.89 14.36
N ILE A 568 -38.90 -9.57 15.36
CA ILE A 568 -37.43 -9.52 15.26
C ILE A 568 -36.88 -10.56 16.23
N SER A 569 -36.08 -11.50 15.75
CA SER A 569 -35.53 -12.60 16.55
C SER A 569 -34.00 -12.61 16.51
N PRO A 570 -33.31 -12.85 17.63
CA PRO A 570 -31.87 -13.10 17.59
C PRO A 570 -31.58 -14.44 16.90
N GLN A 571 -30.58 -14.48 16.02
CA GLN A 571 -30.21 -15.72 15.34
C GLN A 571 -29.41 -16.65 16.26
N LYS A 572 -29.63 -17.96 16.14
CA LYS A 572 -28.98 -18.99 16.98
C LYS A 572 -27.58 -19.34 16.46
N GLY A 573 -26.63 -19.53 17.37
CA GLY A 573 -25.28 -19.98 17.04
C GLY A 573 -24.40 -18.94 16.33
N VAL A 574 -24.79 -17.66 16.40
CA VAL A 574 -23.95 -16.53 15.96
C VAL A 574 -22.77 -16.39 16.91
N ILE A 575 -21.58 -16.20 16.36
CA ILE A 575 -20.34 -16.05 17.12
C ILE A 575 -19.55 -14.83 16.62
N VAL A 576 -18.64 -14.32 17.44
CA VAL A 576 -17.80 -13.18 17.05
C VAL A 576 -16.74 -13.64 16.05
N GLY A 577 -16.00 -14.69 16.39
CA GLY A 577 -14.89 -15.19 15.59
C GLY A 577 -13.83 -15.83 16.48
N LEU A 578 -13.95 -17.15 16.67
CA LEU A 578 -13.15 -17.97 17.60
C LEU A 578 -11.64 -17.70 17.56
N GLN A 579 -11.09 -17.40 16.39
CA GLN A 579 -9.65 -17.15 16.23
C GLN A 579 -9.14 -15.88 16.93
N PHE A 580 -10.02 -14.97 17.33
CA PHE A 580 -9.66 -13.69 17.94
C PHE A 580 -9.82 -13.67 19.46
N ASP A 581 -10.52 -14.65 20.03
CA ASP A 581 -10.81 -14.76 21.47
C ASP A 581 -11.19 -13.42 22.12
N VAL A 582 -12.15 -12.71 21.50
CA VAL A 582 -12.51 -11.33 21.87
C VAL A 582 -12.96 -11.22 23.33
N PHE A 583 -13.58 -12.28 23.88
CA PHE A 583 -14.04 -12.34 25.26
C PHE A 583 -13.04 -13.02 26.22
N GLY A 584 -11.93 -13.56 25.72
CA GLY A 584 -10.89 -14.21 26.54
C GLY A 584 -11.25 -15.62 27.05
N PHE A 585 -12.36 -16.21 26.58
CA PHE A 585 -12.80 -17.53 27.03
C PHE A 585 -11.82 -18.63 26.63
N TRP A 586 -11.25 -18.55 25.43
CA TRP A 586 -10.27 -19.55 24.98
C TRP A 586 -8.99 -19.49 25.80
N LYS A 587 -8.49 -18.29 26.13
CA LYS A 587 -7.33 -18.09 27.01
C LYS A 587 -7.53 -18.79 28.36
N VAL A 588 -8.72 -18.67 28.96
CA VAL A 588 -9.06 -19.32 30.23
C VAL A 588 -9.16 -20.84 30.08
N ILE A 589 -9.85 -21.33 29.04
CA ILE A 589 -9.99 -22.78 28.79
C ILE A 589 -8.61 -23.41 28.57
N ARG A 590 -7.75 -22.80 27.75
CA ARG A 590 -6.39 -23.30 27.46
C ARG A 590 -5.53 -23.46 28.72
N GLN A 591 -5.65 -22.57 29.70
CA GLN A 591 -4.89 -22.66 30.95
C GLN A 591 -5.27 -23.90 31.78
N SER A 592 -6.47 -24.44 31.58
CA SER A 592 -6.94 -25.64 32.26
C SER A 592 -6.58 -26.95 31.56
N LEU A 593 -6.04 -26.89 30.33
CA LEU A 593 -5.72 -28.07 29.52
C LEU A 593 -4.25 -28.50 29.68
N PRO A 594 -3.96 -29.82 29.78
CA PRO A 594 -2.59 -30.33 29.72
C PRO A 594 -1.91 -30.02 28.38
N ILE A 595 -0.59 -29.80 28.40
CA ILE A 595 0.22 -29.52 27.18
C ILE A 595 0.00 -30.58 26.08
N LYS A 596 -0.06 -31.86 26.45
CA LYS A 596 -0.30 -32.97 25.52
C LYS A 596 -1.61 -32.84 24.73
N VAL A 597 -2.64 -32.25 25.33
CA VAL A 597 -3.96 -32.02 24.70
C VAL A 597 -3.92 -30.80 23.77
N LEU A 598 -3.10 -29.79 24.10
CA LEU A 598 -2.90 -28.62 23.24
C LEU A 598 -2.09 -28.97 21.99
N ASP A 599 -1.18 -29.95 22.08
CA ASP A 599 -0.37 -30.44 20.97
C ASP A 599 -1.17 -31.40 20.05
N ASP A 600 -2.14 -32.15 20.60
CA ASP A 600 -3.06 -33.00 19.82
C ASP A 600 -4.39 -32.31 19.53
N GLN A 601 -4.39 -31.42 18.53
CA GLN A 601 -5.58 -30.68 18.10
C GLN A 601 -6.68 -31.56 17.49
N GLN A 602 -6.42 -32.84 17.24
CA GLN A 602 -7.41 -33.80 16.71
C GLN A 602 -8.01 -34.68 17.81
N GLY A 603 -7.43 -34.66 19.02
CA GLY A 603 -7.91 -35.41 20.17
C GLY A 603 -9.31 -34.97 20.63
N ASP A 604 -10.08 -35.93 21.17
CA ASP A 604 -11.46 -35.71 21.60
C ASP A 604 -11.56 -34.66 22.73
N GLU A 605 -10.56 -34.58 23.61
CA GLU A 605 -10.49 -33.59 24.69
C GLU A 605 -10.33 -32.16 24.14
N TYR A 606 -9.48 -31.95 23.13
CA TYR A 606 -9.32 -30.65 22.48
C TYR A 606 -10.60 -30.24 21.74
N LYS A 607 -11.22 -31.18 21.03
CA LYS A 607 -12.51 -30.97 20.35
C LYS A 607 -13.62 -30.61 21.33
N ALA A 608 -13.70 -31.29 22.47
CA ALA A 608 -14.66 -30.98 23.53
C ALA A 608 -14.43 -29.56 24.11
N ALA A 609 -13.18 -29.18 24.35
CA ALA A 609 -12.82 -27.84 24.81
C ALA A 609 -13.19 -26.76 23.78
N LEU A 610 -12.96 -27.01 22.49
CA LEU A 610 -13.33 -26.12 21.40
C LEU A 610 -14.85 -25.96 21.25
N THR A 611 -15.60 -27.05 21.39
CA THR A 611 -17.08 -27.01 21.40
C THR A 611 -17.60 -26.17 22.56
N LYS A 612 -17.07 -26.39 23.77
CA LYS A 612 -17.41 -25.57 24.95
C LYS A 612 -17.08 -24.09 24.72
N TYR A 613 -15.93 -23.78 24.12
CA TYR A 613 -15.57 -22.40 23.78
C TYR A 613 -16.58 -21.79 22.79
N LYS A 614 -16.96 -22.52 21.73
CA LYS A 614 -17.94 -22.08 20.75
C LYS A 614 -19.31 -21.80 21.39
N GLU A 615 -19.77 -22.66 22.29
CA GLU A 615 -21.03 -22.49 23.01
C GLU A 615 -21.01 -21.25 23.92
N GLN A 616 -19.91 -21.03 24.65
CA GLN A 616 -19.74 -19.85 25.51
C GLN A 616 -19.73 -18.55 24.69
N GLU A 617 -19.03 -18.50 23.56
CA GLU A 617 -19.03 -17.32 22.69
C GLU A 617 -20.41 -17.06 22.08
N ALA A 618 -21.12 -18.11 21.64
CA ALA A 618 -22.45 -17.98 21.07
C ALA A 618 -23.48 -17.46 22.09
N GLU A 619 -23.42 -17.95 23.32
CA GLU A 619 -24.32 -17.52 24.40
C GLU A 619 -24.05 -16.07 24.81
N GLU A 620 -22.79 -15.65 24.91
CA GLU A 620 -22.43 -14.25 25.19
C GLU A 620 -22.91 -13.30 24.09
N VAL A 621 -22.75 -13.69 22.82
CA VAL A 621 -23.26 -12.92 21.68
C VAL A 621 -24.78 -12.79 21.73
N ARG A 622 -25.48 -13.89 22.01
CA ARG A 622 -26.95 -13.90 22.14
C ARG A 622 -27.41 -12.94 23.24
N ASN A 623 -26.79 -12.99 24.41
CA ASN A 623 -27.14 -12.15 25.55
C ASN A 623 -26.90 -10.65 25.26
N ARG A 624 -25.79 -10.31 24.61
CA ARG A 624 -25.51 -8.93 24.18
C ARG A 624 -26.46 -8.43 23.09
N CYS A 625 -26.82 -9.29 22.15
CA CYS A 625 -27.81 -8.99 21.10
C CYS A 625 -29.17 -8.68 21.72
N LEU A 626 -29.64 -9.55 22.63
CA LEU A 626 -30.90 -9.36 23.36
C LEU A 626 -30.92 -8.05 24.17
N ALA A 627 -29.83 -7.75 24.88
CA ALA A 627 -29.73 -6.50 25.65
C ALA A 627 -29.77 -5.26 24.75
N SER A 628 -29.18 -5.33 23.55
CA SER A 628 -29.20 -4.23 22.58
C SER A 628 -30.59 -4.06 21.95
N LEU A 629 -31.25 -5.17 21.58
CA LEU A 629 -32.63 -5.17 21.07
C LEU A 629 -33.63 -4.61 22.09
N ARG A 630 -33.57 -5.03 23.37
CA ARG A 630 -34.43 -4.47 24.43
C ARG A 630 -34.30 -2.95 24.54
N ARG A 631 -33.08 -2.44 24.43
CA ARG A 631 -32.79 -1.00 24.50
C ARG A 631 -33.33 -0.24 23.30
N GLU A 632 -33.18 -0.80 22.10
CA GLU A 632 -33.56 -0.14 20.84
C GLU A 632 -35.07 -0.21 20.57
N LEU A 633 -35.66 -1.38 20.77
CA LEU A 633 -37.08 -1.64 20.51
C LEU A 633 -38.00 -1.25 21.68
N LYS A 634 -37.43 -1.01 22.87
CA LYS A 634 -38.18 -0.66 24.11
C LYS A 634 -39.36 -1.59 24.39
N THR A 635 -39.19 -2.86 24.05
CA THR A 635 -40.22 -3.91 24.13
C THR A 635 -39.58 -5.15 24.74
N GLU A 636 -40.37 -5.95 25.47
CA GLU A 636 -39.90 -7.22 26.03
C GLU A 636 -39.96 -8.34 25.00
N ILE A 637 -39.15 -9.38 25.23
CA ILE A 637 -39.13 -10.57 24.38
C ILE A 637 -40.34 -11.47 24.66
N THR A 638 -40.98 -11.94 23.61
CA THR A 638 -42.09 -12.89 23.68
C THR A 638 -41.55 -14.32 23.61
N ASN A 639 -41.91 -15.15 24.58
CA ASN A 639 -41.54 -16.57 24.66
C ASN A 639 -40.04 -16.85 24.48
N ASP A 640 -39.18 -15.92 24.92
CA ASP A 640 -37.72 -15.95 24.73
C ASP A 640 -37.25 -16.15 23.27
N ALA A 641 -38.12 -15.86 22.28
CA ALA A 641 -37.88 -16.16 20.87
C ALA A 641 -37.81 -14.92 19.98
N PHE A 642 -38.72 -13.94 20.15
CA PHE A 642 -38.80 -12.77 19.28
C PHE A 642 -39.40 -11.56 19.99
N PHE A 643 -39.08 -10.36 19.50
CA PHE A 643 -39.75 -9.11 19.85
C PHE A 643 -40.87 -8.86 18.86
N GLU A 644 -42.10 -8.61 19.34
CA GLU A 644 -43.25 -8.32 18.48
C GLU A 644 -43.66 -6.85 18.64
N LEU A 645 -43.72 -6.13 17.52
CA LEU A 645 -44.10 -4.72 17.48
C LEU A 645 -45.09 -4.48 16.34
N LYS A 646 -45.85 -3.38 16.41
CA LYS A 646 -46.60 -2.89 15.25
C LYS A 646 -45.66 -2.68 14.07
N TYR A 647 -46.10 -3.02 12.87
CA TYR A 647 -45.27 -2.88 11.68
C TYR A 647 -44.89 -1.42 11.43
N ASP A 648 -43.59 -1.16 11.37
CA ASP A 648 -42.99 0.12 10.97
C ASP A 648 -41.83 -0.16 10.01
N ARG A 649 -42.00 0.25 8.75
CA ARG A 649 -41.03 0.00 7.68
C ARG A 649 -39.68 0.69 7.93
N THR A 650 -39.70 1.89 8.50
CA THR A 650 -38.48 2.68 8.75
C THR A 650 -37.69 2.07 9.89
N LEU A 651 -38.37 1.76 11.00
CA LEU A 651 -37.76 1.10 12.15
C LEU A 651 -37.21 -0.28 11.78
N LEU A 652 -37.95 -1.08 11.00
CA LEU A 652 -37.47 -2.37 10.52
C LEU A 652 -36.21 -2.21 9.66
N SER A 653 -36.24 -1.29 8.69
CA SER A 653 -35.10 -1.04 7.79
C SER A 653 -33.84 -0.61 8.55
N ASP A 654 -33.99 0.24 9.56
CA ASP A 654 -32.87 0.70 10.38
C ASP A 654 -32.35 -0.41 11.29
N THR A 655 -33.24 -1.21 11.89
CA THR A 655 -32.86 -2.34 12.75
C THR A 655 -32.08 -3.39 11.97
N ILE A 656 -32.58 -3.85 10.82
CA ILE A 656 -31.91 -4.90 10.03
C ILE A 656 -30.53 -4.44 9.52
N LYS A 657 -30.35 -3.14 9.24
CA LYS A 657 -29.04 -2.58 8.87
C LYS A 657 -28.08 -2.56 10.06
N ARG A 658 -28.53 -2.11 11.23
CA ARG A 658 -27.72 -2.02 12.45
C ARG A 658 -27.31 -3.39 12.99
N PHE A 659 -28.15 -4.40 12.81
CA PHE A 659 -27.90 -5.78 13.20
C PHE A 659 -27.41 -6.67 12.04
N TYR A 660 -26.97 -6.07 10.94
CA TYR A 660 -26.25 -6.71 9.83
C TYR A 660 -27.00 -7.86 9.14
N PHE A 661 -28.33 -7.84 9.10
CA PHE A 661 -29.11 -8.88 8.45
C PHE A 661 -28.82 -8.96 6.95
N LYS A 662 -28.49 -10.16 6.48
CA LYS A 662 -28.30 -10.54 5.07
C LYS A 662 -29.03 -11.83 4.70
N GLY A 663 -29.40 -12.64 5.68
CA GLY A 663 -30.19 -13.84 5.50
C GLY A 663 -30.39 -14.60 6.82
N THR A 664 -31.20 -15.65 6.77
CA THR A 664 -31.45 -16.55 7.89
C THR A 664 -30.35 -17.61 8.00
N ILE A 665 -29.87 -17.84 9.22
CA ILE A 665 -28.92 -18.91 9.54
C ILE A 665 -29.66 -20.24 9.63
N GLU A 666 -29.25 -21.19 8.80
CA GLU A 666 -29.75 -22.57 8.77
C GLU A 666 -28.83 -23.49 9.58
N GLU A 667 -29.30 -24.67 9.97
CA GLU A 667 -28.49 -25.64 10.75
C GLU A 667 -27.23 -26.06 10.00
N ASN A 668 -27.33 -26.26 8.69
CA ASN A 668 -26.24 -26.71 7.82
C ASN A 668 -25.28 -25.60 7.39
N ASP A 669 -25.50 -24.35 7.82
CA ASP A 669 -24.60 -23.25 7.48
C ASP A 669 -23.21 -23.44 8.08
N GLU A 670 -22.21 -23.12 7.26
CA GLU A 670 -20.81 -23.17 7.64
C GLU A 670 -20.46 -22.13 8.72
N LEU A 671 -19.40 -22.41 9.48
CA LEU A 671 -18.95 -21.55 10.58
C LEU A 671 -18.73 -20.10 10.13
N HIS A 672 -18.17 -19.91 8.93
CA HIS A 672 -17.81 -18.61 8.41
C HIS A 672 -19.04 -17.73 8.07
N GLN A 673 -20.24 -18.32 7.94
CA GLN A 673 -21.50 -17.58 7.76
C GLN A 673 -22.10 -17.10 9.09
N ARG A 674 -21.68 -17.75 10.20
CA ARG A 674 -22.07 -17.42 11.59
C ARG A 674 -21.10 -16.48 12.30
N GLN A 675 -19.92 -16.25 11.72
CA GLN A 675 -18.86 -15.41 12.29
C GLN A 675 -19.01 -13.94 11.90
N PHE A 676 -19.21 -13.07 12.89
CA PHE A 676 -19.27 -11.62 12.69
C PHE A 676 -17.95 -11.03 12.16
N LEU A 677 -16.82 -11.52 12.67
CA LEU A 677 -15.49 -11.01 12.35
C LEU A 677 -14.70 -12.00 11.49
N THR A 678 -13.85 -11.44 10.63
CA THR A 678 -12.85 -12.15 9.85
C THR A 678 -11.54 -11.38 9.84
N GLN A 679 -10.47 -12.00 9.35
CA GLN A 679 -9.19 -11.32 9.17
C GLN A 679 -9.29 -10.31 8.02
N SER A 680 -8.63 -9.16 8.17
CA SER A 680 -8.61 -8.17 7.09
C SER A 680 -7.80 -8.68 5.89
N ASN A 681 -8.39 -8.68 4.69
CA ASN A 681 -7.63 -8.94 3.46
C ASN A 681 -6.67 -7.77 3.18
N LEU A 682 -5.36 -8.02 3.28
CA LEU A 682 -4.32 -7.07 2.86
C LEU A 682 -4.09 -7.24 1.36
N THR A 683 -4.85 -6.51 0.54
CA THR A 683 -4.66 -6.48 -0.92
C THR A 683 -3.55 -5.51 -1.39
N SER A 684 -2.95 -4.74 -0.48
CA SER A 684 -1.98 -3.70 -0.82
C SER A 684 -0.55 -4.11 -0.46
N ASN A 685 0.39 -3.84 -1.36
CA ASN A 685 1.84 -4.01 -1.14
C ASN A 685 2.44 -3.02 -0.11
N PHE A 686 1.64 -2.13 0.48
CA PHE A 686 2.08 -1.15 1.48
C PHE A 686 1.94 -1.68 2.92
N ALA A 687 3.02 -1.57 3.70
CA ALA A 687 3.02 -1.85 5.14
C ALA A 687 2.01 -0.94 5.86
N LYS A 688 0.98 -1.52 6.46
CA LYS A 688 -0.04 -0.77 7.21
C LYS A 688 0.34 -0.71 8.68
N TYR A 689 1.02 0.34 9.13
CA TYR A 689 1.38 0.50 10.55
C TYR A 689 0.13 0.51 11.45
N CYS A 690 0.18 -0.23 12.56
CA CYS A 690 -0.93 -0.35 13.49
C CYS A 690 -0.98 0.88 14.40
N ALA A 691 -1.93 1.76 14.14
CA ALA A 691 -2.12 2.98 14.91
C ALA A 691 -3.63 3.32 15.03
N PRO A 692 -4.41 2.47 15.71
CA PRO A 692 -5.86 2.63 15.87
C PRO A 692 -6.21 3.80 16.80
N GLN A 693 -7.44 4.28 16.73
CA GLN A 693 -8.05 5.19 17.71
C GLN A 693 -9.33 4.58 18.26
N LEU A 694 -9.55 4.59 19.57
CA LEU A 694 -10.75 4.00 20.17
C LEU A 694 -12.00 4.75 19.68
N SER A 695 -13.03 3.99 19.28
CA SER A 695 -14.31 4.60 18.95
C SER A 695 -15.04 5.06 20.22
N VAL A 696 -15.64 6.25 20.18
CA VAL A 696 -16.54 6.75 21.23
C VAL A 696 -17.81 5.89 21.31
N ALA A 697 -18.22 5.31 20.18
CA ALA A 697 -19.39 4.44 20.10
C ALA A 697 -18.98 2.97 20.03
N THR A 698 -19.74 2.10 20.67
CA THR A 698 -19.64 0.65 20.52
C THR A 698 -20.43 0.19 19.29
N ASN A 699 -20.16 -1.05 18.86
CA ASN A 699 -20.99 -1.69 17.85
C ASN A 699 -22.45 -1.79 18.34
N PRO A 700 -23.44 -1.35 17.56
CA PRO A 700 -24.82 -1.25 18.03
C PRO A 700 -25.47 -2.61 18.30
N ALA A 701 -25.06 -3.68 17.59
CA ALA A 701 -25.72 -4.98 17.67
C ALA A 701 -25.39 -5.74 18.96
N ILE A 702 -24.13 -5.73 19.36
CA ILE A 702 -23.64 -6.51 20.52
C ILE A 702 -22.84 -5.66 21.53
N ASN A 703 -22.91 -4.33 21.41
CA ASN A 703 -22.21 -3.40 22.31
C ASN A 703 -20.71 -3.69 22.43
N LEU A 704 -20.09 -4.18 21.35
CA LEU A 704 -18.67 -4.53 21.33
C LEU A 704 -17.83 -3.27 21.03
N PRO A 705 -16.85 -2.90 21.87
CA PRO A 705 -15.99 -1.77 21.59
C PRO A 705 -15.04 -2.10 20.44
N TYR A 706 -14.66 -1.08 19.69
CA TYR A 706 -13.78 -1.23 18.54
C TYR A 706 -12.93 0.02 18.33
N PHE A 707 -11.91 -0.13 17.50
CA PHE A 707 -11.05 0.96 17.08
C PHE A 707 -11.35 1.40 15.65
N TRP A 708 -11.20 2.68 15.37
CA TRP A 708 -11.04 3.20 14.03
C TRP A 708 -9.61 2.98 13.54
N CYS A 709 -9.47 2.18 12.48
CA CYS A 709 -8.22 1.94 11.79
C CYS A 709 -8.39 2.30 10.31
N ARG A 710 -7.83 3.45 9.90
CA ARG A 710 -7.93 3.97 8.51
C ARG A 710 -9.38 4.06 7.99
N GLY A 711 -10.29 4.50 8.85
CA GLY A 711 -11.72 4.64 8.50
C GLY A 711 -12.50 3.32 8.48
N LYS A 712 -11.92 2.22 8.96
CA LYS A 712 -12.61 0.93 9.14
C LYS A 712 -12.62 0.52 10.60
N GLU A 713 -13.63 -0.21 11.01
CA GLU A 713 -13.74 -0.79 12.35
C GLU A 713 -12.71 -1.92 12.50
N CYS A 714 -11.98 -1.92 13.61
CA CYS A 714 -11.02 -2.95 14.00
C CYS A 714 -11.32 -3.38 15.44
N PHE A 715 -11.78 -4.61 15.61
CA PHE A 715 -12.23 -5.14 16.89
C PHE A 715 -11.11 -5.84 17.68
N HIS A 716 -9.98 -6.12 17.02
CA HIS A 716 -8.81 -6.72 17.65
C HIS A 716 -7.55 -6.24 16.90
N ASN A 717 -6.78 -5.35 17.54
CA ASN A 717 -5.53 -4.82 17.02
C ASN A 717 -4.32 -5.63 17.55
N ASN A 718 -3.13 -5.45 16.96
CA ASN A 718 -1.93 -6.18 17.36
C ASN A 718 -0.98 -5.42 18.27
N LEU A 719 -1.50 -4.50 19.07
CA LEU A 719 -0.70 -3.76 20.06
C LEU A 719 -0.62 -4.48 21.41
N GLY A 720 -1.32 -5.60 21.59
CA GLY A 720 -1.29 -6.42 22.81
C GLY A 720 0.12 -6.85 23.24
N THR A 721 0.97 -7.24 22.29
CA THR A 721 2.35 -7.68 22.54
C THR A 721 3.37 -6.54 22.49
N GLN A 722 2.93 -5.29 22.61
CA GLN A 722 3.78 -4.10 22.41
C GLN A 722 4.09 -3.37 23.72
N THR A 723 3.95 -4.07 24.84
CA THR A 723 4.24 -3.59 26.21
C THR A 723 5.28 -4.49 26.87
N LEU A 724 6.06 -3.96 27.81
CA LEU A 724 7.06 -4.76 28.52
C LEU A 724 6.46 -5.87 29.40
N GLU A 725 5.19 -5.73 29.79
CA GLU A 725 4.44 -6.75 30.56
C GLU A 725 4.21 -8.02 29.72
N GLU A 726 3.88 -7.87 28.44
CA GLU A 726 3.48 -8.98 27.57
C GLU A 726 4.66 -9.50 26.70
N GLU A 727 5.74 -8.72 26.53
CA GLU A 727 6.91 -9.10 25.73
C GLU A 727 8.21 -9.16 26.56
N ASN A 728 8.74 -10.38 26.67
CA ASN A 728 9.97 -10.68 27.40
C ASN A 728 11.18 -10.84 26.46
N ASN A 729 10.94 -11.11 25.17
CA ASN A 729 11.99 -11.26 24.17
C ASN A 729 12.42 -9.88 23.65
N TRP A 730 13.66 -9.49 23.95
CA TRP A 730 14.17 -8.16 23.57
C TRP A 730 14.38 -7.98 22.07
N GLN A 731 14.58 -9.06 21.32
CA GLN A 731 14.71 -9.02 19.86
C GLN A 731 13.43 -8.50 19.20
N ASN A 732 12.28 -8.72 19.85
CA ASN A 732 10.96 -8.24 19.43
C ASN A 732 10.67 -6.80 19.86
N TYR A 733 11.56 -6.14 20.61
CA TYR A 733 11.32 -4.77 21.05
C TYR A 733 11.09 -3.83 19.85
N THR A 734 10.15 -2.93 20.05
CA THR A 734 9.70 -1.89 19.12
C THR A 734 9.82 -0.54 19.80
N LEU A 735 9.56 0.54 19.08
CA LEU A 735 9.60 1.90 19.64
C LEU A 735 8.71 2.03 20.90
N PHE A 736 7.62 1.27 21.00
CA PHE A 736 6.78 1.25 22.19
C PHE A 736 7.54 0.78 23.44
N HIS A 737 8.20 -0.39 23.34
CA HIS A 737 9.04 -0.94 24.40
C HIS A 737 10.19 0.00 24.77
N LEU A 738 10.90 0.54 23.77
CA LEU A 738 12.03 1.44 24.01
C LEU A 738 11.57 2.74 24.71
N SER A 739 10.41 3.28 24.32
CA SER A 739 9.83 4.47 24.96
C SER A 739 9.38 4.18 26.39
N GLU A 740 8.79 3.02 26.64
CA GLU A 740 8.41 2.55 27.98
C GLU A 740 9.63 2.40 28.90
N ILE A 741 10.73 1.81 28.41
CA ILE A 741 12.00 1.69 29.14
C ILE A 741 12.59 3.07 29.51
N MET A 742 12.40 4.08 28.65
CA MET A 742 12.80 5.47 28.93
C MET A 742 11.89 6.20 29.93
N GLY A 743 10.81 5.57 30.40
CA GLY A 743 9.82 6.16 31.29
C GLY A 743 8.71 6.93 30.58
N PHE A 744 8.54 6.72 29.26
CA PHE A 744 7.53 7.39 28.44
C PHE A 744 6.66 6.35 27.71
N PRO A 745 5.82 5.55 28.39
CA PRO A 745 4.94 4.60 27.73
C PRO A 745 4.06 5.31 26.68
N LYS A 746 3.87 4.67 25.52
CA LYS A 746 3.13 5.20 24.36
C LYS A 746 1.91 4.39 23.96
N LEU A 747 1.54 3.46 24.83
CA LEU A 747 0.33 2.67 24.75
C LEU A 747 -0.41 2.79 26.07
N HIS A 748 -1.73 2.94 25.99
CA HIS A 748 -2.62 2.83 27.14
C HIS A 748 -3.66 1.74 26.89
N LYS A 749 -3.99 1.02 27.96
CA LYS A 749 -4.98 -0.06 27.92
C LYS A 749 -6.39 0.55 27.88
N THR A 750 -7.21 0.08 26.96
CA THR A 750 -8.63 0.45 26.82
C THR A 750 -9.51 -0.80 26.90
N VAL A 751 -10.83 -0.60 26.85
CA VAL A 751 -11.83 -1.68 26.83
C VAL A 751 -11.74 -2.59 25.58
N ALA A 752 -11.17 -2.12 24.47
CA ALA A 752 -11.03 -2.89 23.24
C ALA A 752 -9.61 -3.47 23.03
N GLY A 753 -8.66 -3.14 23.91
CA GLY A 753 -7.24 -3.44 23.74
C GLY A 753 -6.36 -2.20 23.92
N TYR A 754 -5.15 -2.20 23.40
CA TYR A 754 -4.25 -1.05 23.53
C TYR A 754 -4.48 0.00 22.45
N GLU A 755 -4.42 1.26 22.85
CA GLU A 755 -4.46 2.44 21.98
C GLU A 755 -3.14 3.20 22.10
N PRO A 756 -2.55 3.68 20.99
CA PRO A 756 -1.35 4.49 21.03
C PRO A 756 -1.61 5.97 21.28
N ASP A 757 -0.61 6.65 21.84
CA ASP A 757 -0.59 8.11 21.96
C ASP A 757 -0.70 8.82 20.59
N PRO A 758 -1.32 10.02 20.52
CA PRO A 758 -1.39 10.80 19.27
C PRO A 758 -0.04 11.13 18.64
N SER A 759 1.04 11.17 19.42
CA SER A 759 2.40 11.39 18.91
C SER A 759 2.86 10.29 17.94
N VAL A 760 2.35 9.06 18.10
CA VAL A 760 2.62 7.93 17.19
C VAL A 760 1.96 8.16 15.83
N TRP A 761 0.69 8.59 15.81
CA TRP A 761 -0.03 8.93 14.57
C TRP A 761 0.66 10.06 13.83
N GLN A 762 1.05 11.10 14.58
CA GLN A 762 1.77 12.24 14.04
C GLN A 762 3.11 11.81 13.44
N PHE A 763 3.87 10.95 14.13
CA PHE A 763 5.13 10.42 13.60
C PHE A 763 4.93 9.67 12.28
N ILE A 764 4.02 8.69 12.25
CA ILE A 764 3.72 7.92 11.02
C ILE A 764 3.27 8.84 9.88
N ALA A 765 2.40 9.80 10.16
CA ALA A 765 1.89 10.74 9.15
C ALA A 765 3.00 11.65 8.60
N ILE A 766 3.87 12.18 9.48
CA ILE A 766 4.99 13.03 9.09
C ILE A 766 6.01 12.23 8.27
N THR A 767 6.40 11.03 8.69
CA THR A 767 7.36 10.20 7.94
C THR A 767 6.85 9.87 6.54
N ASN A 768 5.57 9.52 6.41
CA ASN A 768 4.96 9.29 5.09
C ASN A 768 4.98 10.55 4.19
N LYS A 769 4.70 11.72 4.76
CA LYS A 769 4.79 13.00 4.03
C LYS A 769 6.23 13.32 3.61
N VAL A 770 7.21 13.08 4.48
CA VAL A 770 8.62 13.25 4.15
C VAL A 770 9.01 12.31 3.02
N MET A 771 8.63 11.04 3.05
CA MET A 771 8.91 10.10 1.96
C MET A 771 8.28 10.53 0.64
N GLN A 772 7.06 11.08 0.66
CA GLN A 772 6.43 11.62 -0.54
C GLN A 772 7.17 12.85 -1.08
N LYS A 773 7.62 13.76 -0.20
CA LYS A 773 8.38 14.95 -0.59
C LYS A 773 9.78 14.59 -1.09
N PHE A 774 10.49 13.71 -0.40
CA PHE A 774 11.84 13.24 -0.73
C PHE A 774 11.91 12.66 -2.13
N ARG A 775 10.94 11.83 -2.52
CA ARG A 775 10.85 11.29 -3.89
C ARG A 775 10.74 12.37 -4.98
N ARG A 776 10.33 13.59 -4.64
CA ARG A 776 10.28 14.74 -5.55
C ARG A 776 11.53 15.64 -5.46
N LEU A 777 12.43 15.42 -4.49
CA LEU A 777 13.72 16.10 -4.35
C LEU A 777 14.81 15.55 -5.28
N LYS A 778 14.41 14.98 -6.42
CA LYS A 778 15.28 14.56 -7.51
C LYS A 778 15.21 15.60 -8.64
N CYS A 779 16.34 16.03 -9.15
CA CYS A 779 16.42 16.83 -10.38
C CYS A 779 15.96 15.96 -11.56
N ARG A 780 15.03 16.44 -12.40
CA ARG A 780 14.49 15.66 -13.54
C ARG A 780 15.45 15.54 -14.73
N VAL A 781 16.50 16.37 -14.75
CA VAL A 781 17.51 16.35 -15.81
C VAL A 781 18.64 15.40 -15.41
N CYS A 782 19.44 15.77 -14.41
CA CYS A 782 20.61 14.98 -14.03
C CYS A 782 20.32 13.84 -13.04
N GLY A 783 19.11 13.76 -12.48
CA GLY A 783 18.75 12.72 -11.51
C GLY A 783 19.35 12.88 -10.11
N HIS A 784 20.18 13.90 -9.87
CA HIS A 784 20.79 14.15 -8.56
C HIS A 784 19.81 14.76 -7.56
N MET A 785 20.13 14.64 -6.27
CA MET A 785 19.41 15.30 -5.19
C MET A 785 19.41 16.83 -5.35
N MET A 786 18.25 17.45 -5.12
CA MET A 786 18.11 18.89 -4.97
C MET A 786 18.22 19.30 -3.49
N PHE A 787 18.87 20.43 -3.23
CA PHE A 787 19.07 20.97 -1.89
C PHE A 787 18.33 22.29 -1.72
N THR A 788 18.16 22.74 -0.49
CA THR A 788 17.47 24.01 -0.21
C THR A 788 18.19 25.20 -0.85
N GLU A 789 17.40 26.13 -1.40
CA GLU A 789 17.92 27.32 -2.10
C GLU A 789 18.71 28.23 -1.13
N ARG A 790 19.99 28.48 -1.45
CA ARG A 790 20.94 29.17 -0.55
C ARG A 790 20.60 30.64 -0.26
N THR A 791 19.88 31.31 -1.16
CA THR A 791 19.54 32.74 -1.11
C THR A 791 18.30 33.04 -0.25
N SER A 792 17.54 32.03 0.14
CA SER A 792 16.30 32.23 0.88
C SER A 792 16.54 32.49 2.38
N GLY A 793 16.16 33.68 2.85
CA GLY A 793 15.76 33.87 4.26
C GLY A 793 14.38 33.24 4.50
N PHE A 794 14.04 32.90 5.75
CA PHE A 794 12.74 32.37 6.25
C PHE A 794 11.85 31.60 5.23
N ASN A 795 11.64 30.29 5.44
CA ASN A 795 11.02 29.31 4.50
C ASN A 795 12.01 28.62 3.53
N ARG A 796 13.26 28.38 3.96
CA ARG A 796 14.28 27.63 3.21
C ARG A 796 13.82 26.25 2.72
N TYR A 797 12.87 25.62 3.42
CA TYR A 797 12.39 24.28 3.15
C TYR A 797 11.27 24.19 2.10
N ASN A 798 10.96 25.29 1.40
CA ASN A 798 9.95 25.28 0.33
C ASN A 798 10.55 25.39 -1.07
N TYR A 799 11.80 25.86 -1.20
CA TYR A 799 12.47 26.05 -2.48
C TYR A 799 13.75 25.21 -2.51
N TYR A 800 13.90 24.46 -3.59
CA TYR A 800 15.01 23.54 -3.80
C TYR A 800 15.66 23.77 -5.15
N GLU A 801 16.96 23.57 -5.24
CA GLU A 801 17.73 23.75 -6.47
C GLU A 801 18.69 22.58 -6.69
N CYS A 802 18.98 22.30 -7.96
CA CYS A 802 20.05 21.37 -8.31
C CYS A 802 21.41 22.04 -8.02
N ILE A 803 22.31 21.34 -7.34
CA ILE A 803 23.66 21.83 -7.06
C ILE A 803 24.75 21.12 -7.88
N ASN A 804 24.36 20.15 -8.73
CA ASN A 804 25.30 19.47 -9.60
C ASN A 804 25.87 20.48 -10.62
N PRO A 805 27.18 20.78 -10.61
CA PRO A 805 27.77 21.81 -11.46
C PRO A 805 27.69 21.50 -12.95
N THR A 806 27.48 20.24 -13.35
CA THR A 806 27.39 19.84 -14.76
C THR A 806 25.96 19.77 -15.31
N CYS A 807 24.96 20.11 -14.47
CA CYS A 807 23.55 20.07 -14.84
C CYS A 807 23.12 21.36 -15.52
N SER A 808 22.30 21.26 -16.59
CA SER A 808 21.72 22.43 -17.26
C SER A 808 20.71 23.21 -16.41
N GLU A 809 20.14 22.58 -15.38
CA GLU A 809 19.17 23.16 -14.44
C GLU A 809 19.81 23.54 -13.08
N VAL A 810 21.14 23.69 -13.05
CA VAL A 810 21.86 24.07 -11.83
C VAL A 810 21.38 25.44 -11.33
N ARG A 811 21.15 25.57 -10.02
CA ARG A 811 20.63 26.79 -9.35
C ARG A 811 19.27 27.30 -9.84
N ILE A 812 18.49 26.50 -10.56
CA ILE A 812 17.11 26.87 -10.91
C ILE A 812 16.18 26.45 -9.76
N PRO A 813 15.45 27.40 -9.13
CA PRO A 813 14.65 27.10 -7.95
C PRO A 813 13.33 26.40 -8.31
N VAL A 814 13.02 25.36 -7.55
CA VAL A 814 11.81 24.55 -7.63
C VAL A 814 11.03 24.69 -6.33
N TYR A 815 9.79 25.17 -6.40
CA TYR A 815 8.90 25.22 -5.24
C TYR A 815 8.29 23.84 -5.00
N LEU A 816 8.52 23.30 -3.81
CA LEU A 816 8.01 22.00 -3.38
C LEU A 816 7.45 22.08 -1.95
N ASN A 817 6.13 22.04 -1.82
CA ASN A 817 5.48 22.13 -0.51
C ASN A 817 4.09 21.47 -0.49
N PHE A 818 3.64 21.03 0.68
CA PHE A 818 2.28 20.55 0.85
C PHE A 818 1.28 21.71 0.83
N CYS A 819 0.15 21.49 0.17
CA CYS A 819 -0.94 22.45 0.11
C CYS A 819 -1.39 22.84 1.52
N PHE A 820 -1.45 24.14 1.78
CA PHE A 820 -1.82 24.64 3.09
C PHE A 820 -3.30 24.37 3.44
N LYS A 821 -4.19 24.22 2.44
CA LYS A 821 -5.64 23.98 2.64
C LYS A 821 -5.92 22.50 2.93
N CYS A 822 -5.63 21.61 1.99
CA CYS A 822 -5.95 20.18 2.17
C CYS A 822 -4.90 19.37 2.94
N LYS A 823 -3.68 19.91 3.14
CA LYS A 823 -2.54 19.26 3.82
C LYS A 823 -2.05 17.93 3.22
N LYS A 824 -2.65 17.49 2.11
CA LYS A 824 -2.40 16.20 1.43
C LYS A 824 -1.74 16.38 0.06
N GLY A 825 -2.19 17.35 -0.73
CA GLY A 825 -1.65 17.58 -2.08
C GLY A 825 -0.24 18.16 -2.02
N LEU A 826 0.73 17.47 -2.61
CA LEU A 826 2.09 17.97 -2.78
C LEU A 826 2.14 18.86 -4.03
N ILE A 827 2.50 20.13 -3.84
CA ILE A 827 2.69 21.10 -4.90
C ILE A 827 4.14 21.03 -5.32
N ASP A 828 4.38 20.73 -6.59
CA ASP A 828 5.69 20.72 -7.26
C ASP A 828 5.57 21.71 -8.44
N SER A 829 6.34 22.81 -8.42
CA SER A 829 6.24 23.87 -9.44
C SER A 829 6.54 23.42 -10.86
N ARG A 830 7.15 22.24 -11.01
CA ARG A 830 7.41 21.62 -12.32
C ARG A 830 6.14 20.99 -12.92
N ASP A 831 5.15 20.66 -12.09
CA ASP A 831 3.90 19.99 -12.50
C ASP A 831 2.68 20.91 -12.46
N THR A 832 2.79 22.07 -11.82
CA THR A 832 1.65 22.95 -11.58
C THR A 832 1.97 24.41 -11.87
N LYS A 833 0.96 25.15 -12.32
CA LYS A 833 1.00 26.58 -12.62
C LYS A 833 0.54 27.41 -11.44
N GLN A 834 0.75 28.71 -11.56
CA GLN A 834 0.30 29.69 -10.58
C GLN A 834 -1.05 30.28 -10.99
N CYS A 835 -1.84 30.68 -10.00
CA CYS A 835 -3.04 31.49 -10.21
C CYS A 835 -2.64 32.96 -10.48
N PRO A 836 -3.60 33.84 -10.86
CA PRO A 836 -3.34 35.27 -11.08
C PRO A 836 -2.73 36.04 -9.88
N ASN A 837 -2.82 35.45 -8.68
CA ASN A 837 -2.21 36.00 -7.46
C ASN A 837 -0.78 35.49 -7.19
N GLY A 838 -0.19 34.70 -8.09
CA GLY A 838 1.18 34.18 -7.98
C GLY A 838 1.34 32.98 -7.06
N TRP A 839 0.25 32.37 -6.58
CA TRP A 839 0.29 31.15 -5.78
C TRP A 839 0.18 29.90 -6.66
N TYR A 840 1.01 28.91 -6.39
CA TYR A 840 0.90 27.62 -7.05
C TYR A 840 -0.41 26.91 -6.71
N ILE A 841 -1.02 26.30 -7.73
CA ILE A 841 -2.31 25.62 -7.64
C ILE A 841 -2.09 24.20 -7.13
N CYS A 842 -2.86 23.78 -6.13
CA CYS A 842 -2.80 22.41 -5.64
C CYS A 842 -3.40 21.43 -6.66
N PRO A 843 -2.66 20.42 -7.14
CA PRO A 843 -3.19 19.47 -8.13
C PRO A 843 -4.29 18.56 -7.57
N THR A 844 -4.40 18.43 -6.25
CA THR A 844 -5.35 17.53 -5.59
C THR A 844 -6.69 18.20 -5.24
N CYS A 845 -6.66 19.46 -4.80
CA CYS A 845 -7.86 20.16 -4.32
C CYS A 845 -8.09 21.52 -4.99
N LEU A 846 -7.28 21.85 -6.00
CA LEU A 846 -7.37 23.07 -6.82
C LEU A 846 -7.16 24.38 -6.05
N ALA A 847 -6.95 24.31 -4.74
CA ALA A 847 -6.75 25.46 -3.88
C ALA A 847 -5.42 26.17 -4.18
N CYS A 848 -5.44 27.51 -4.20
CA CYS A 848 -4.26 28.35 -4.43
C CYS A 848 -4.02 29.40 -3.34
N CYS A 849 -4.99 30.29 -3.06
CA CYS A 849 -4.87 31.35 -2.06
C CYS A 849 -6.23 31.71 -1.46
N ASP A 850 -6.24 32.19 -0.23
CA ASP A 850 -7.43 32.64 0.48
C ASP A 850 -7.14 33.92 1.30
N ASN A 851 -8.19 34.59 1.76
CA ASN A 851 -8.08 35.85 2.49
C ASN A 851 -7.36 35.65 3.82
N GLU A 852 -7.66 34.56 4.52
CA GLU A 852 -7.08 34.26 5.83
C GLU A 852 -5.55 34.09 5.75
N GLN A 853 -5.02 33.47 4.69
CA GLN A 853 -3.59 33.37 4.46
C GLN A 853 -2.93 34.74 4.34
N TYR A 854 -3.51 35.67 3.57
CA TYR A 854 -2.94 37.02 3.44
C TYR A 854 -3.00 37.80 4.74
N GLU A 855 -4.08 37.66 5.52
CA GLU A 855 -4.19 38.26 6.86
C GLU A 855 -3.13 37.72 7.82
N ARG A 856 -2.94 36.39 7.88
CA ARG A 856 -1.88 35.78 8.71
C ARG A 856 -0.48 36.25 8.30
N GLN A 857 -0.23 36.39 7.00
CA GLN A 857 1.05 36.90 6.51
C GLN A 857 1.27 38.36 6.89
N ALA A 858 0.24 39.21 6.77
CA ALA A 858 0.31 40.61 7.16
C ALA A 858 0.50 40.78 8.68
N GLN A 859 -0.21 39.96 9.48
CA GLN A 859 -0.17 40.00 10.94
C GLN A 859 1.26 39.91 11.50
N ARG A 860 2.12 39.11 10.88
CA ARG A 860 3.52 38.98 11.30
C ARG A 860 4.30 40.30 11.23
N TYR A 861 4.08 41.09 10.18
CA TYR A 861 4.74 42.39 10.02
C TYR A 861 4.15 43.41 10.99
N ILE A 862 2.83 43.39 11.16
CA ILE A 862 2.12 44.23 12.14
C ILE A 862 2.65 43.97 13.56
N LEU A 863 2.73 42.72 14.00
CA LEU A 863 3.23 42.34 15.33
C LEU A 863 4.70 42.70 15.54
N THR A 864 5.51 42.65 14.48
CA THR A 864 6.93 43.02 14.53
C THR A 864 7.19 44.51 14.28
N LYS A 865 6.12 45.33 14.20
CA LYS A 865 6.17 46.77 13.89
C LYS A 865 6.96 47.09 12.61
N ARG A 866 6.88 46.22 11.62
CA ARG A 866 7.46 46.38 10.28
C ARG A 866 6.36 46.71 9.26
N PRO A 867 6.66 47.51 8.21
CA PRO A 867 5.68 47.75 7.16
C PRO A 867 5.32 46.45 6.44
N VAL A 868 4.03 46.22 6.21
CA VAL A 868 3.54 45.06 5.44
C VAL A 868 3.96 45.25 3.97
N PRO A 869 4.68 44.30 3.35
CA PRO A 869 5.09 44.40 1.96
C PRO A 869 3.90 44.59 1.00
N SER A 870 4.04 45.44 -0.03
CA SER A 870 2.97 45.75 -1.00
C SER A 870 2.41 44.51 -1.70
N ARG A 871 3.26 43.49 -1.94
CA ARG A 871 2.84 42.20 -2.52
C ARG A 871 1.79 41.45 -1.67
N ILE A 872 1.77 41.69 -0.36
CA ILE A 872 0.79 41.11 0.59
C ILE A 872 -0.36 42.09 0.75
N GLN A 873 -0.06 43.36 1.00
CA GLN A 873 -1.08 44.39 1.26
C GLN A 873 -2.08 44.53 0.11
N ASN A 874 -1.61 44.53 -1.15
CA ASN A 874 -2.47 44.65 -2.34
C ASN A 874 -3.34 43.42 -2.61
N LYS A 875 -3.11 42.30 -1.90
CA LYS A 875 -3.79 41.02 -2.10
C LYS A 875 -4.71 40.63 -0.93
N ARG A 876 -4.69 41.40 0.17
CA ARG A 876 -5.66 41.24 1.28
C ARG A 876 -7.08 41.43 0.75
N GLY A 877 -7.99 40.51 1.08
CA GLY A 877 -9.38 40.49 0.57
C GLY A 877 -9.57 39.94 -0.86
N TYR A 878 -8.49 39.63 -1.57
CA TYR A 878 -8.51 39.12 -2.95
C TYR A 878 -8.12 37.63 -3.06
N GLY A 879 -8.31 36.85 -1.99
CA GLY A 879 -8.18 35.39 -2.01
C GLY A 879 -9.25 34.73 -2.90
N HIS A 880 -8.86 33.69 -3.62
CA HIS A 880 -9.72 33.00 -4.59
C HIS A 880 -10.57 31.89 -3.93
N ASN A 881 -9.96 31.07 -3.07
CA ASN A 881 -10.60 29.86 -2.58
C ASN A 881 -11.87 30.13 -1.74
N ASP A 882 -11.91 31.26 -1.01
CA ASP A 882 -13.07 31.67 -0.20
C ASP A 882 -14.25 32.13 -1.06
N LYS A 883 -13.97 32.52 -2.31
CA LYS A 883 -14.96 32.99 -3.29
C LYS A 883 -15.41 31.88 -4.24
N GLY A 884 -14.93 30.65 -4.05
CA GLY A 884 -15.21 29.52 -4.94
C GLY A 884 -14.53 29.62 -6.30
N GLU A 885 -13.52 30.48 -6.45
CA GLU A 885 -12.75 30.65 -7.68
C GLU A 885 -11.58 29.65 -7.72
N TYR A 886 -11.53 28.82 -8.78
CA TYR A 886 -10.52 27.77 -8.95
C TYR A 886 -9.84 27.87 -10.31
N PHE A 887 -8.61 27.39 -10.39
CA PHE A 887 -7.76 27.48 -11.58
C PHE A 887 -7.18 26.10 -11.91
N CYS A 888 -6.94 25.86 -13.20
CA CYS A 888 -6.39 24.60 -13.69
C CYS A 888 -4.90 24.48 -13.30
N PRO A 889 -4.46 23.41 -12.62
CA PRO A 889 -3.06 23.24 -12.27
C PRO A 889 -2.14 23.09 -13.49
N LYS A 890 -2.63 22.60 -14.64
CA LYS A 890 -1.79 22.42 -15.84
C LYS A 890 -1.48 23.71 -16.60
N CYS A 891 -2.46 24.60 -16.75
CA CYS A 891 -2.34 25.82 -17.57
C CYS A 891 -2.52 27.13 -16.81
N GLY A 892 -3.05 27.11 -15.58
CA GLY A 892 -3.30 28.31 -14.77
C GLY A 892 -4.60 29.05 -15.08
N ASN A 893 -5.38 28.61 -16.08
CA ASN A 893 -6.63 29.27 -16.48
C ASN A 893 -7.80 28.96 -15.53
N PRO A 894 -8.81 29.85 -15.42
CA PRO A 894 -9.99 29.62 -14.59
C PRO A 894 -10.73 28.33 -14.97
N ILE A 895 -11.20 27.60 -13.96
CA ILE A 895 -12.09 26.45 -14.14
C ILE A 895 -13.51 26.97 -14.35
N GLN A 896 -14.19 26.42 -15.36
CA GLN A 896 -15.53 26.84 -15.78
C GLN A 896 -16.49 25.64 -15.75
N ILE A 897 -17.79 25.92 -15.80
CA ILE A 897 -18.82 24.91 -16.00
C ILE A 897 -18.94 24.66 -17.51
N ILE A 898 -18.72 23.42 -17.95
CA ILE A 898 -18.75 22.99 -19.35
C ILE A 898 -19.94 22.03 -19.54
N ASP A 899 -20.71 22.20 -20.62
CA ASP A 899 -21.78 21.29 -21.04
C ASP A 899 -21.18 20.17 -21.90
N ASP A 900 -21.47 18.90 -21.55
CA ASP A 900 -20.99 17.72 -22.28
C ASP A 900 -21.73 17.47 -23.61
N GLY A 901 -22.72 18.31 -23.96
CA GLY A 901 -23.53 18.17 -25.17
C GLY A 901 -24.66 17.13 -25.05
N HIS A 902 -24.81 16.53 -23.87
CA HIS A 902 -25.86 15.57 -23.52
C HIS A 902 -26.78 16.07 -22.39
N GLY A 903 -26.66 17.36 -22.02
CA GLY A 903 -27.45 17.99 -20.97
C GLY A 903 -26.86 17.81 -19.57
N ASN A 904 -25.61 17.32 -19.43
CA ASN A 904 -24.90 17.31 -18.16
C ASN A 904 -23.80 18.38 -18.17
N THR A 905 -23.67 19.09 -17.06
CA THR A 905 -22.61 20.08 -16.87
C THR A 905 -21.57 19.58 -15.87
N PHE A 906 -20.28 19.84 -16.13
CA PHE A 906 -19.19 19.51 -15.22
C PHE A 906 -18.19 20.68 -15.09
N ARG A 907 -17.44 20.73 -13.99
CA ARG A 907 -16.34 21.67 -13.81
C ARG A 907 -15.11 21.21 -14.55
N GLY A 908 -14.68 21.99 -15.54
CA GLY A 908 -13.54 21.66 -16.37
C GLY A 908 -12.67 22.84 -16.77
N CYS A 909 -11.48 22.52 -17.27
CA CYS A 909 -10.62 23.51 -17.93
C CYS A 909 -10.93 23.51 -19.43
N PRO A 910 -11.38 24.64 -20.02
CA PRO A 910 -11.70 24.70 -21.46
C PRO A 910 -10.48 24.47 -22.36
N GLU A 911 -9.29 24.89 -21.91
CA GLU A 911 -8.05 24.76 -22.69
C GLU A 911 -7.42 23.36 -22.61
N CYS A 912 -7.52 22.70 -21.46
CA CYS A 912 -6.88 21.39 -21.25
C CYS A 912 -7.83 20.21 -21.45
N ASN A 913 -9.11 20.47 -21.65
CA ASN A 913 -10.19 19.49 -21.71
C ASN A 913 -10.14 18.49 -20.53
N LEU A 914 -9.89 18.99 -19.32
CA LEU A 914 -9.84 18.21 -18.09
C LEU A 914 -11.14 18.35 -17.32
N ASN A 915 -11.75 17.23 -16.94
CA ASN A 915 -12.90 17.18 -16.05
C ASN A 915 -12.42 16.97 -14.59
N PHE A 916 -12.80 17.88 -13.69
CA PHE A 916 -12.41 17.85 -12.28
C PHE A 916 -13.52 17.34 -11.33
N ASP A 917 -14.73 17.09 -11.85
CA ASP A 917 -15.82 16.46 -11.10
C ASP A 917 -15.84 14.93 -11.27
N ALA A 918 -15.04 14.38 -12.20
CA ALA A 918 -14.77 12.96 -12.29
C ALA A 918 -14.10 12.48 -10.99
N LYS A 919 -14.79 11.61 -10.23
CA LYS A 919 -14.16 10.93 -9.10
C LYS A 919 -12.87 10.29 -9.62
N PRO A 920 -11.71 10.49 -8.96
CA PRO A 920 -10.55 9.71 -9.29
C PRO A 920 -10.92 8.24 -9.05
N ASP A 921 -10.94 7.43 -10.11
CA ASP A 921 -10.88 5.98 -9.95
C ASP A 921 -9.77 5.69 -8.96
N GLY A 922 -10.10 4.94 -7.91
CA GLY A 922 -9.29 4.79 -6.72
C GLY A 922 -7.91 4.21 -7.02
N PHE A 923 -6.96 5.07 -7.38
CA PHE A 923 -5.54 4.71 -7.59
C PHE A 923 -4.70 4.82 -6.30
N TYR A 924 -5.35 5.04 -5.15
CA TYR A 924 -4.73 4.91 -3.84
C TYR A 924 -5.70 4.24 -2.85
N ASN A 925 -5.81 2.92 -2.94
CA ASN A 925 -6.30 2.04 -1.86
C ASN A 925 -5.29 0.93 -1.57
#